data_AF-A0A818N385-F1
#
_entry.id   AF-A0A818N385-F1
#
_cell.length_a   1.000
_cell.length_b   1.000
_cell.length_c   1.000
_cell.angle_alpha   90.00
_cell.angle_beta   90.00
_cell.angle_gamma   90.00
#
_symmetry.space_group_name_H-M   'P 1'
#
loop_
_entity.id
_entity.type
_entity.pdbx_description
1 polymer ?
#
loop_
_entity_poly.entity_id
_entity_poly.type
_entity_poly.pdbx_seq_one_letter_code
_entity_poly.pdbx_strand_id
1 'polypeptide(L)'
;MTSESELELCLYPNETGFIGKLSLTTSDETLLSKSKVATIVILDRSGSMGNFVGRFVNRILPRIFKTLDYANDQIITLITFDDNANKYTIPVKELSKFKIQSQGCTYMAPAISMLIQTILIELPTDCRALRLLTISDGDVADQDQVQTEAIQLTSLIKNDFIINSQAVRLFTSTAQPDTRAVSSVLQLNNVSRVNLLDLKANLSNEEISTTIANLFSSDALDQRALLKSDEQILKSTPWQTKDSDSISLTSGENLFWLSKLPTGKLMIGNMNINYRIADGLTIDTYEKLLKTKIEYFMNQLKILKVVNTVESEKEISSILDYFQRIENSLLANENDLPVLLNDSSLRARLQHMKSTIARKKKSFVMRMSQIANDDKVSQLNSAQQAEYLRTMDASSKNACGLARRAIAKGLDFNEILRNEIRNMAKHIDELKDIDDSEHLASFYSQDTTLGGIRAVCQLVHENLLDDVDANGILQMVNIVGIPCSGPIGEFPDPMTWRVNELYLGSYVSLSDVLTVFTQSRGKLLQTPATNKDIINVIPIIDDKRIAQFLHSYAPSILEYTSSIGMRRLLADVPMTAGYTICAGIWKLVEDLNENKSELYLESFEKLVKTYEIIVGNYFDHNMPYIKEQDVQSSYYIANNGITNMISPLIKLYRENDSKKLQYMPKILRALYTYEIWQAVRRQYKNRDDSDLIAQKMLDRLIGLDLNKYKTPTQPLFQNEPLLDEIQFHDKAHVDEKYLDELIATVYYVDYVTLLPKFISAVVNSNTNSIKDISPINQDSICQTLDIDYNLKFFKFFNIFQALQYTTKASRVDSDNEKMKIIDVGNRRAAKKMVQEYIRKKFENQYASDLAVKRRLERTESVSLLVTSILQANSHSDIVKLMRNGITYGKLHLTIENSSSLGFIELKQKLLDLNENVPRRLDILKVFLLGRDDELNDEPVWNNGNVLFTTELSDYENIFTKLGQNDEWIKLRAQYIKRRLYIYRDELLNRHGHGNIKPSYWAYGYATLQLYKDNVSLDEFNKYCQIHSNCCGVSQITGLLR
;
A
#
# COMPACT_ATOMS: atom_id res chain seq x y z
N MET A 1 -18.51 76.45 28.06
CA MET A 1 -19.20 75.50 27.17
C MET A 1 -18.13 74.60 26.57
N THR A 2 -17.79 73.54 27.29
CA THR A 2 -16.96 72.44 26.77
C THR A 2 -17.82 71.66 25.79
N SER A 3 -17.35 71.47 24.55
CA SER A 3 -18.01 70.59 23.60
C SER A 3 -18.10 69.20 24.21
N GLU A 4 -19.30 68.72 24.50
CA GLU A 4 -19.52 67.30 24.77
C GLU A 4 -19.01 66.54 23.55
N SER A 5 -17.92 65.79 23.70
CA SER A 5 -17.44 64.91 22.64
C SER A 5 -18.46 63.79 22.49
N GLU A 6 -19.35 63.91 21.50
CA GLU A 6 -20.29 62.84 21.18
C GLU A 6 -19.49 61.60 20.72
N LEU A 7 -19.63 60.49 21.46
CA LEU A 7 -19.14 59.20 21.04
C LEU A 7 -19.96 58.73 19.83
N GLU A 8 -19.29 58.55 18.69
CA GLU A 8 -19.91 58.15 17.42
C GLU A 8 -19.60 56.68 17.09
N LEU A 9 -20.64 55.86 16.94
CA LEU A 9 -20.54 54.47 16.48
C LEU A 9 -20.62 54.40 14.94
N CYS A 10 -19.61 53.86 14.28
CA CYS A 10 -19.64 53.62 12.82
C CYS A 10 -20.14 52.21 12.52
N LEU A 11 -21.19 52.07 11.69
CA LEU A 11 -21.75 50.80 11.24
C LEU A 11 -21.42 50.55 9.77
N TYR A 12 -20.76 49.43 9.47
CA TYR A 12 -20.43 49.00 8.12
C TYR A 12 -21.36 47.86 7.68
N PRO A 13 -22.10 48.01 6.56
CA PRO A 13 -22.97 46.94 6.06
C PRO A 13 -22.20 45.65 5.73
N ASN A 14 -22.75 44.51 6.13
CA ASN A 14 -22.21 43.16 5.86
C ASN A 14 -23.37 42.21 5.46
N GLU A 15 -23.09 41.07 4.84
CA GLU A 15 -24.13 40.14 4.34
C GLU A 15 -25.13 39.70 5.42
N THR A 16 -24.68 39.59 6.67
CA THR A 16 -25.50 39.09 7.80
C THR A 16 -25.84 40.17 8.83
N GLY A 17 -25.67 41.46 8.51
CA GLY A 17 -25.93 42.56 9.44
C GLY A 17 -24.94 43.71 9.30
N PHE A 18 -24.34 44.17 10.41
CA PHE A 18 -23.41 45.29 10.43
C PHE A 18 -22.18 45.00 11.29
N ILE A 19 -21.04 45.60 10.92
CA ILE A 19 -19.83 45.65 11.75
C ILE A 19 -19.80 47.01 12.44
N GLY A 20 -19.84 47.02 13.77
CA GLY A 20 -19.75 48.23 14.58
C GLY A 20 -18.31 48.54 14.98
N LYS A 21 -17.88 49.79 14.75
CA LYS A 21 -16.60 50.34 15.20
C LYS A 21 -16.81 51.52 16.12
N LEU A 22 -16.29 51.43 17.35
CA LEU A 22 -16.37 52.47 18.37
C LEU A 22 -15.03 52.62 19.07
N SER A 23 -14.52 53.85 19.21
CA SER A 23 -13.25 54.11 19.91
C SER A 23 -13.52 54.82 21.24
N LEU A 24 -12.99 54.26 22.33
CA LEU A 24 -13.01 54.87 23.65
C LEU A 24 -11.64 55.46 23.95
N THR A 25 -11.57 56.72 24.34
CA THR A 25 -10.30 57.39 24.65
C THR A 25 -10.05 57.40 26.15
N THR A 26 -8.79 57.50 26.56
CA THR A 26 -8.45 57.64 27.99
C THR A 26 -8.97 58.93 28.61
N SER A 27 -9.40 59.92 27.83
CA SER A 27 -10.12 61.12 28.33
C SER A 27 -11.55 60.83 28.77
N ASP A 28 -12.11 59.66 28.45
CA ASP A 28 -13.46 59.23 28.81
C ASP A 28 -13.50 58.54 30.19
N GLU A 29 -12.59 58.88 31.12
CA GLU A 29 -12.45 58.20 32.43
C GLU A 29 -13.75 58.17 33.24
N THR A 30 -14.66 59.12 33.04
CA THR A 30 -15.97 59.15 33.71
C THR A 30 -16.92 58.04 33.25
N LEU A 31 -16.69 57.46 32.07
CA LEU A 31 -17.47 56.36 31.50
C LEU A 31 -16.85 54.97 31.79
N LEU A 32 -15.57 54.95 32.17
CA LEU A 32 -14.84 53.72 32.46
C LEU A 32 -14.94 53.39 33.97
N SER A 33 -15.66 52.32 34.28
CA SER A 33 -15.67 51.77 35.63
C SER A 33 -14.36 51.03 35.93
N LYS A 34 -13.76 51.29 37.10
CA LYS A 34 -12.64 50.48 37.60
C LYS A 34 -13.14 49.09 37.94
N SER A 35 -12.76 48.10 37.14
CA SER A 35 -13.14 46.70 37.38
C SER A 35 -12.19 46.05 38.39
N LYS A 36 -12.70 45.22 39.30
CA LYS A 36 -11.86 44.35 40.12
C LYS A 36 -11.28 43.26 39.24
N VAL A 37 -9.96 43.24 39.12
CA VAL A 37 -9.21 42.22 38.36
C VAL A 37 -8.63 41.18 39.31
N ALA A 38 -9.06 39.93 39.17
CA ALA A 38 -8.43 38.80 39.84
C ALA A 38 -7.24 38.30 39.01
N THR A 39 -6.13 38.00 39.69
CA THR A 39 -4.91 37.53 39.05
C THR A 39 -4.57 36.14 39.59
N ILE A 40 -4.51 35.18 38.68
CA ILE A 40 -4.27 33.78 38.98
C ILE A 40 -3.01 33.34 38.24
N VAL A 41 -2.06 32.75 38.96
CA VAL A 41 -0.86 32.15 38.41
C VAL A 41 -0.94 30.65 38.59
N ILE A 42 -0.80 29.89 37.50
CA ILE A 42 -0.64 28.44 37.52
C ILE A 42 0.84 28.14 37.33
N LEU A 43 1.48 27.56 38.33
CA LEU A 43 2.91 27.30 38.34
C LEU A 43 3.20 25.82 38.50
N ASP A 44 3.88 25.28 37.50
CA ASP A 44 4.50 23.97 37.58
C ASP A 44 5.56 23.96 38.67
N ARG A 45 5.43 23.02 39.61
CA ARG A 45 6.44 22.76 40.64
C ARG A 45 6.95 21.32 40.61
N SER A 46 6.79 20.63 39.49
CA SER A 46 7.35 19.29 39.26
C SER A 46 8.86 19.25 39.47
N GLY A 47 9.41 18.04 39.61
CA GLY A 47 10.85 17.83 39.75
C GLY A 47 11.70 18.45 38.63
N SER A 48 11.18 18.52 37.40
CA SER A 48 11.89 19.07 36.23
C SER A 48 12.07 20.60 36.30
N MET A 49 11.21 21.29 37.04
CA MET A 49 11.34 22.74 37.29
C MET A 49 12.43 23.07 38.32
N GLY A 50 12.88 22.12 39.15
CA GLY A 50 14.02 22.26 40.07
C GLY A 50 14.07 23.59 40.84
N ASN A 51 15.24 24.24 40.83
CA ASN A 51 15.46 25.53 41.51
C ASN A 51 14.70 26.71 40.87
N PHE A 52 14.09 26.52 39.69
CA PHE A 52 13.33 27.58 39.02
C PHE A 52 12.01 27.89 39.72
N VAL A 53 11.43 26.94 40.46
CA VAL A 53 10.19 27.15 41.23
C VAL A 53 10.38 28.28 42.26
N GLY A 54 11.38 28.16 43.13
CA GLY A 54 11.68 29.19 44.13
C GLY A 54 12.14 30.51 43.48
N ARG A 55 12.85 30.44 42.35
CA ARG A 55 13.25 31.62 41.58
C ARG A 55 12.03 32.39 41.05
N PHE A 56 11.04 31.70 40.48
CA PHE A 56 9.84 32.33 39.96
C PHE A 56 9.03 33.00 41.07
N VAL A 57 8.78 32.27 42.16
CA VAL A 57 7.95 32.77 43.27
C VAL A 57 8.63 33.90 44.04
N ASN A 58 9.92 33.79 44.34
CA ASN A 58 10.58 34.77 45.23
C ASN A 58 11.19 35.96 44.49
N ARG A 59 11.49 35.85 43.20
CA ARG A 59 12.24 36.89 42.47
C ARG A 59 11.53 37.41 41.23
N ILE A 60 10.85 36.56 40.45
CA ILE A 60 10.29 36.95 39.15
C ILE A 60 8.86 37.47 39.31
N LEU A 61 7.95 36.71 39.93
CA LEU A 61 6.55 37.14 40.14
C LEU A 61 6.44 38.48 40.90
N PRO A 62 7.19 38.73 42.00
CA PRO A 62 7.13 40.03 42.67
C PRO A 62 7.52 41.20 41.77
N ARG A 63 8.46 40.98 40.85
CA ARG A 63 8.89 41.99 39.88
C ARG A 63 7.84 42.22 38.81
N ILE A 64 7.24 41.15 38.27
CA ILE A 64 6.14 41.24 37.29
C ILE A 64 5.00 42.11 37.87
N PHE A 65 4.55 41.80 39.08
CA PHE A 65 3.45 42.53 39.70
C PHE A 65 3.81 43.98 40.02
N LYS A 66 5.07 44.25 40.42
CA LYS A 66 5.54 45.63 40.60
C LYS A 66 5.55 46.40 39.27
N THR A 67 5.96 45.78 38.17
CA THR A 67 5.94 46.41 36.83
C THR A 67 4.53 46.66 36.32
N LEU A 68 3.55 45.87 36.76
CA LEU A 68 2.13 46.05 36.44
C LEU A 68 1.39 46.95 37.44
N ASP A 69 2.12 47.71 38.26
CA ASP A 69 1.60 48.65 39.27
C ASP A 69 0.65 48.02 40.31
N TYR A 70 0.87 46.75 40.69
CA TYR A 70 0.10 46.10 41.76
C TYR A 70 0.46 46.69 43.13
N ALA A 71 -0.55 46.91 43.97
CA ALA A 71 -0.33 47.33 45.34
C ALA A 71 0.34 46.20 46.16
N ASN A 72 1.18 46.56 47.14
CA ASN A 72 1.93 45.60 47.95
C ASN A 72 1.05 44.62 48.75
N ASP A 73 -0.16 45.05 49.10
CA ASP A 73 -1.19 44.28 49.81
C ASP A 73 -2.22 43.65 48.88
N GLN A 74 -2.13 43.88 47.56
CA GLN A 74 -2.99 43.24 46.58
C GLN A 74 -2.79 41.72 46.62
N ILE A 75 -3.92 41.01 46.64
CA ILE A 75 -3.95 39.56 46.75
C ILE A 75 -3.85 38.94 45.36
N ILE A 76 -2.97 37.95 45.22
CA ILE A 76 -2.89 37.10 44.03
C ILE A 76 -3.13 35.64 44.42
N THR A 77 -3.70 34.87 43.49
CA THR A 77 -3.91 33.43 43.67
C THR A 77 -2.82 32.67 42.93
N LEU A 78 -2.07 31.83 43.64
CA LEU A 78 -1.06 30.94 43.09
C LEU A 78 -1.55 29.50 43.20
N ILE A 79 -1.81 28.86 42.07
CA ILE A 79 -2.12 27.43 41.97
C ILE A 79 -0.83 26.73 41.52
N THR A 80 -0.32 25.80 42.31
CA THR A 80 0.85 25.01 41.92
C THR A 80 0.48 23.55 41.67
N PHE A 81 1.13 22.90 40.72
CA PHE A 81 0.85 21.51 40.40
C PHE A 81 2.11 20.64 40.32
N ASP A 82 1.96 19.40 40.77
CA ASP A 82 2.93 18.30 40.72
C ASP A 82 2.19 16.97 40.52
N ASP A 83 2.23 16.04 41.47
CA ASP A 83 1.30 14.91 41.60
C ASP A 83 -0.10 15.34 42.03
N ASN A 84 -0.23 16.55 42.62
CA ASN A 84 -1.47 17.15 43.09
C ASN A 84 -1.46 18.66 42.84
N ALA A 85 -2.62 19.31 42.94
CA ALA A 85 -2.73 20.77 42.93
C ALA A 85 -2.84 21.37 44.33
N ASN A 86 -2.21 22.52 44.55
CA ASN A 86 -2.31 23.30 45.77
C ASN A 86 -2.56 24.77 45.44
N LYS A 87 -3.48 25.42 46.16
CA LYS A 87 -3.82 26.83 45.98
C LYS A 87 -3.35 27.65 47.18
N TYR A 88 -2.75 28.79 46.88
CA TYR A 88 -2.30 29.77 47.85
C TYR A 88 -2.86 31.15 47.48
N THR A 89 -3.28 31.90 48.48
CA THR A 89 -3.77 33.27 48.33
C THR A 89 -2.82 34.18 49.08
N ILE A 90 -1.99 34.93 48.35
CA ILE A 90 -0.78 35.58 48.90
C ILE A 90 -0.79 37.07 48.54
N PRO A 91 -0.55 37.99 49.48
CA PRO A 91 -0.28 39.39 49.16
C PRO A 91 1.06 39.54 48.42
N VAL A 92 1.13 40.45 47.43
CA VAL A 92 2.35 40.65 46.61
C VAL A 92 3.63 40.80 47.45
N LYS A 93 3.58 41.53 48.57
CA LYS A 93 4.73 41.74 49.47
C LYS A 93 5.28 40.44 50.10
N GLU A 94 4.45 39.41 50.25
CA GLU A 94 4.82 38.17 50.93
C GLU A 94 5.44 37.12 49.99
N LEU A 95 5.25 37.26 48.68
CA LEU A 95 5.81 36.34 47.67
C LEU A 95 7.34 36.19 47.77
N SER A 96 8.05 37.27 48.08
CA SER A 96 9.52 37.25 48.24
C SER A 96 10.00 36.37 49.40
N LYS A 97 9.14 36.09 50.38
CA LYS A 97 9.42 35.30 51.58
C LYS A 97 8.76 33.92 51.54
N PHE A 98 7.89 33.67 50.57
CA PHE A 98 7.08 32.45 50.48
C PHE A 98 7.94 31.26 50.01
N LYS A 99 8.11 30.25 50.86
CA LYS A 99 8.98 29.10 50.55
C LYS A 99 8.19 27.99 49.86
N ILE A 100 8.54 27.71 48.61
CA ILE A 100 8.02 26.57 47.84
C ILE A 100 9.16 25.96 47.03
N GLN A 101 9.18 24.63 46.97
CA GLN A 101 10.24 23.84 46.33
C GLN A 101 9.64 22.96 45.23
N SER A 102 10.48 22.52 44.29
CA SER A 102 10.11 21.53 43.28
C SER A 102 9.94 20.14 43.90
N GLN A 103 8.93 19.39 43.49
CA GLN A 103 8.65 18.02 43.93
C GLN A 103 7.72 17.31 42.95
N GLY A 104 7.66 15.97 43.00
CA GLY A 104 6.66 15.16 42.28
C GLY A 104 6.80 15.12 40.76
N CYS A 105 5.85 14.45 40.11
CA CYS A 105 5.70 14.40 38.64
C CYS A 105 4.94 15.64 38.13
N THR A 106 4.66 15.68 36.82
CA THR A 106 4.04 16.84 36.15
C THR A 106 2.60 16.51 35.72
N TYR A 107 1.67 16.51 36.67
CA TYR A 107 0.23 16.32 36.43
C TYR A 107 -0.53 17.65 36.57
N MET A 108 -1.02 18.18 35.46
CA MET A 108 -1.62 19.51 35.39
C MET A 108 -3.14 19.50 35.52
N ALA A 109 -3.82 18.37 35.28
CA ALA A 109 -5.29 18.30 35.34
C ALA A 109 -5.83 18.74 36.72
N PRO A 110 -5.27 18.29 37.86
CA PRO A 110 -5.70 18.76 39.17
C PRO A 110 -5.66 20.30 39.32
N ALA A 111 -4.74 20.97 38.61
CA ALA A 111 -4.62 22.43 38.62
C ALA A 111 -5.79 23.11 37.91
N ILE A 112 -6.28 22.50 36.81
CA ILE A 112 -7.44 22.98 36.06
C ILE A 112 -8.73 22.77 36.87
N SER A 113 -8.90 21.61 37.49
CA SER A 113 -9.98 21.39 38.47
C SER A 113 -9.99 22.44 39.59
N MET A 114 -8.83 22.78 40.13
CA MET A 114 -8.70 23.82 41.15
C MET A 114 -8.95 25.24 40.61
N LEU A 115 -8.58 25.49 39.36
CA LEU A 115 -8.91 26.74 38.66
C LEU A 115 -10.43 26.89 38.48
N ILE A 116 -11.14 25.82 38.08
CA ILE A 116 -12.60 25.80 37.98
C ILE A 116 -13.24 26.20 39.31
N GLN A 117 -12.83 25.54 40.40
CA GLN A 117 -13.35 25.83 41.74
C GLN A 117 -13.08 27.29 42.14
N THR A 118 -11.86 27.79 41.90
CA THR A 118 -11.47 29.15 42.24
C THR A 118 -12.33 30.17 41.49
N ILE A 119 -12.50 30.01 40.18
CA ILE A 119 -13.23 30.98 39.35
C ILE A 119 -14.73 30.98 39.65
N LEU A 120 -15.35 29.80 39.77
CA LEU A 120 -16.81 29.68 39.84
C LEU A 120 -17.38 29.84 41.26
N ILE A 121 -16.62 29.48 42.30
CA ILE A 121 -17.13 29.42 43.67
C ILE A 121 -16.55 30.53 44.55
N GLU A 122 -15.26 30.86 44.38
CA GLU A 122 -14.54 31.66 45.36
C GLU A 122 -14.32 33.11 44.94
N LEU A 123 -14.38 33.41 43.64
CA LEU A 123 -14.27 34.79 43.18
C LEU A 123 -15.52 35.60 43.54
N PRO A 124 -15.35 36.86 43.98
CA PRO A 124 -16.46 37.77 44.21
C PRO A 124 -17.35 37.90 42.96
N THR A 125 -18.67 37.99 43.15
CA THR A 125 -19.64 38.08 42.04
C THR A 125 -19.47 39.34 41.17
N ASP A 126 -18.83 40.38 41.70
CA ASP A 126 -18.48 41.62 41.03
C ASP A 126 -17.12 41.55 40.28
N CYS A 127 -16.37 40.46 40.42
CA CYS A 127 -15.09 40.25 39.75
C CYS A 127 -15.27 39.47 38.44
N ARG A 128 -15.41 40.20 37.32
CA ARG A 128 -15.57 39.61 35.96
C ARG A 128 -14.32 39.74 35.09
N ALA A 129 -13.19 40.12 35.68
CA ALA A 129 -11.93 40.39 35.01
C ALA A 129 -10.84 39.46 35.52
N LEU A 130 -10.20 38.69 34.62
CA LEU A 130 -9.20 37.69 34.98
C LEU A 130 -7.89 37.90 34.21
N ARG A 131 -6.78 37.92 34.95
CA ARG A 131 -5.44 37.70 34.40
C ARG A 131 -4.99 36.30 34.79
N LEU A 132 -4.72 35.46 33.80
CA LEU A 132 -4.26 34.09 33.99
C LEU A 132 -2.88 33.92 33.37
N LEU A 133 -1.92 33.49 34.19
CA LEU A 133 -0.55 33.21 33.77
C LEU A 133 -0.20 31.76 34.10
N THR A 134 0.01 30.95 33.07
CA THR A 134 0.47 29.56 33.22
C THR A 134 1.96 29.45 32.94
N ILE A 135 2.72 28.82 33.83
CA ILE A 135 4.17 28.65 33.71
C ILE A 135 4.50 27.17 33.92
N SER A 136 5.10 26.54 32.92
CA SER A 136 5.56 25.14 32.96
C SER A 136 6.74 24.96 32.03
N ASP A 137 7.53 23.89 32.19
CA ASP A 137 8.51 23.48 31.19
C ASP A 137 7.90 22.68 30.03
N GLY A 138 6.64 22.25 30.17
CA GLY A 138 5.84 21.61 29.13
C GLY A 138 5.81 20.08 29.20
N ASP A 139 6.52 19.44 30.14
CA ASP A 139 6.58 17.97 30.22
C ASP A 139 5.38 17.38 31.00
N VAL A 140 4.15 17.66 30.54
CA VAL A 140 2.92 17.28 31.23
C VAL A 140 2.50 15.85 30.91
N ALA A 141 2.24 15.04 31.94
CA ALA A 141 1.94 13.61 31.80
C ALA A 141 0.45 13.29 31.52
N ASP A 142 -0.49 14.13 31.95
CA ASP A 142 -1.95 13.95 31.85
C ASP A 142 -2.61 14.86 30.80
N GLN A 143 -1.98 15.00 29.65
CA GLN A 143 -2.35 16.00 28.63
C GLN A 143 -3.82 15.90 28.17
N ASP A 144 -4.32 14.68 27.94
CA ASP A 144 -5.69 14.44 27.47
C ASP A 144 -6.73 14.88 28.51
N GLN A 145 -6.43 14.64 29.80
CA GLN A 145 -7.29 15.05 30.90
C GLN A 145 -7.28 16.57 31.07
N VAL A 146 -6.11 17.20 30.96
CA VAL A 146 -5.97 18.67 30.98
C VAL A 146 -6.80 19.33 29.89
N GLN A 147 -6.77 18.79 28.67
CA GLN A 147 -7.58 19.30 27.56
C GLN A 147 -9.07 19.20 27.86
N THR A 148 -9.51 18.04 28.35
CA THR A 148 -10.92 17.78 28.70
C THR A 148 -11.42 18.78 29.76
N GLU A 149 -10.66 18.97 30.84
CA GLU A 149 -11.02 19.89 31.91
C GLU A 149 -10.96 21.36 31.48
N ALA A 150 -9.98 21.72 30.63
CA ALA A 150 -9.87 23.08 30.11
C ALA A 150 -11.03 23.44 29.16
N ILE A 151 -11.52 22.49 28.35
CA ILE A 151 -12.71 22.68 27.51
C ILE A 151 -13.96 22.85 28.36
N GLN A 152 -14.11 22.00 29.38
CA GLN A 152 -15.21 22.13 30.34
C GLN A 152 -15.19 23.51 30.99
N LEU A 153 -14.04 23.98 31.47
CA LEU A 153 -13.89 25.32 32.03
C LEU A 153 -14.27 26.41 31.03
N THR A 154 -13.77 26.32 29.80
CA THR A 154 -14.04 27.29 28.72
C THR A 154 -15.55 27.45 28.49
N SER A 155 -16.27 26.32 28.42
CA SER A 155 -17.73 26.32 28.22
C SER A 155 -18.49 27.00 29.35
N LEU A 156 -17.95 26.96 30.58
CA LEU A 156 -18.58 27.54 31.77
C LEU A 156 -18.30 29.04 31.94
N ILE A 157 -17.16 29.55 31.43
CA ILE A 157 -16.72 30.92 31.76
C ILE A 157 -16.59 31.89 30.57
N LYS A 158 -16.52 31.41 29.32
CA LYS A 158 -16.18 32.23 28.12
C LYS A 158 -17.12 33.43 27.88
N ASN A 159 -18.38 33.34 28.32
CA ASN A 159 -19.38 34.41 28.15
C ASN A 159 -19.49 35.34 29.38
N ASP A 160 -19.05 34.88 30.55
CA ASP A 160 -19.29 35.52 31.83
C ASP A 160 -18.07 36.31 32.34
N PHE A 161 -16.90 36.02 31.78
CA PHE A 161 -15.63 36.60 32.18
C PHE A 161 -14.86 37.12 30.98
N ILE A 162 -14.08 38.17 31.24
CA ILE A 162 -13.15 38.77 30.30
C ILE A 162 -11.75 38.42 30.81
N ILE A 163 -11.05 37.58 30.05
CA ILE A 163 -9.89 36.81 30.48
C ILE A 163 -8.72 37.12 29.56
N ASN A 164 -7.62 37.63 30.13
CA ASN A 164 -6.32 37.62 29.48
C ASN A 164 -5.55 36.38 29.97
N SER A 165 -5.57 35.31 29.18
CA SER A 165 -4.85 34.07 29.47
C SER A 165 -3.56 33.99 28.64
N GLN A 166 -2.44 33.83 29.33
CA GLN A 166 -1.10 33.80 28.76
C GLN A 166 -0.31 32.62 29.34
N ALA A 167 0.60 32.07 28.55
CA ALA A 167 1.38 30.91 28.96
C ALA A 167 2.86 31.09 28.65
N VAL A 168 3.70 30.55 29.52
CA VAL A 168 5.15 30.58 29.41
C VAL A 168 5.65 29.14 29.45
N ARG A 169 6.37 28.75 28.40
CA ARG A 169 7.17 27.54 28.40
C ARG A 169 8.60 27.87 28.78
N LEU A 170 9.06 27.31 29.89
CA LEU A 170 10.41 27.52 30.40
C LEU A 170 11.32 26.38 29.96
N PHE A 171 12.33 26.65 29.14
CA PHE A 171 13.32 25.63 28.77
C PHE A 171 14.31 25.40 29.91
N THR A 172 14.01 24.38 30.73
CA THR A 172 14.88 23.88 31.80
C THR A 172 15.94 22.88 31.30
N SER A 173 15.74 22.30 30.11
CA SER A 173 16.64 21.36 29.44
C SER A 173 16.69 21.55 27.91
N THR A 174 17.47 20.73 27.20
CA THR A 174 17.55 20.73 25.72
C THR A 174 16.41 19.98 25.02
N ALA A 175 15.52 19.32 25.77
CA ALA A 175 14.36 18.63 25.21
C ALA A 175 13.28 19.63 24.76
N GLN A 176 12.49 19.27 23.74
CA GLN A 176 11.32 20.03 23.30
C GLN A 176 10.04 19.28 23.70
N PRO A 177 9.57 19.42 24.95
CA PRO A 177 8.38 18.73 25.42
C PRO A 177 7.10 19.30 24.77
N ASP A 178 6.05 18.48 24.76
CA ASP A 178 4.77 18.73 24.08
C ASP A 178 3.99 19.87 24.75
N THR A 179 3.64 20.90 23.99
CA THR A 179 2.98 22.11 24.51
C THR A 179 1.47 22.03 24.58
N ARG A 180 0.83 20.92 24.18
CA ARG A 180 -0.62 20.82 24.07
C ARG A 180 -1.34 21.09 25.40
N ALA A 181 -0.88 20.50 26.50
CA ALA A 181 -1.50 20.70 27.82
C ALA A 181 -1.46 22.16 28.28
N VAL A 182 -0.31 22.82 28.16
CA VAL A 182 -0.12 24.23 28.53
C VAL A 182 -0.90 25.17 27.60
N SER A 183 -0.98 24.81 26.31
CA SER A 183 -1.71 25.58 25.29
C SER A 183 -3.22 25.49 25.46
N SER A 184 -3.74 24.42 26.07
CA SER A 184 -5.18 24.27 26.33
C SER A 184 -5.74 25.37 27.23
N VAL A 185 -4.94 25.95 28.13
CA VAL A 185 -5.36 27.05 29.01
C VAL A 185 -5.45 28.39 28.25
N LEU A 186 -4.76 28.51 27.12
CA LEU A 186 -4.77 29.71 26.30
C LEU A 186 -6.11 29.89 25.57
N GLN A 187 -6.89 28.82 25.39
CA GLN A 187 -8.23 28.88 24.79
C GLN A 187 -9.22 29.74 25.62
N LEU A 188 -8.89 30.00 26.90
CA LEU A 188 -9.66 30.86 27.79
C LEU A 188 -9.49 32.35 27.45
N ASN A 189 -8.44 32.75 26.72
CA ASN A 189 -8.21 34.15 26.39
C ASN A 189 -9.29 34.67 25.42
N ASN A 190 -9.91 35.79 25.76
CA ASN A 190 -10.92 36.44 24.92
C ASN A 190 -10.71 37.97 24.76
N VAL A 191 -9.53 38.48 25.14
CA VAL A 191 -9.24 39.94 25.16
C VAL A 191 -8.06 40.31 24.28
N SER A 192 -6.97 39.58 24.42
CA SER A 192 -5.68 39.96 23.86
C SER A 192 -5.18 38.91 22.89
N ARG A 193 -4.08 39.24 22.21
CA ARG A 193 -3.32 38.24 21.48
C ARG A 193 -2.78 37.22 22.48
N VAL A 194 -3.13 35.96 22.25
CA VAL A 194 -2.55 34.83 22.98
C VAL A 194 -1.07 34.69 22.62
N ASN A 195 -0.23 34.59 23.64
CA ASN A 195 1.18 34.27 23.48
C ASN A 195 1.53 33.03 24.33
N LEU A 196 2.06 32.01 23.67
CA LEU A 196 2.88 30.99 24.33
C LEU A 196 4.33 31.47 24.23
N LEU A 197 4.86 32.01 25.32
CA LEU A 197 6.22 32.54 25.34
C LEU A 197 7.22 31.45 25.69
N ASP A 198 8.16 31.23 24.78
CA ASP A 198 9.29 30.34 24.95
C ASP A 198 10.45 31.11 25.61
N LEU A 199 10.73 30.83 26.89
CA LEU A 199 11.79 31.50 27.66
C LEU A 199 12.91 30.52 28.04
N LYS A 200 14.16 30.91 27.80
CA LYS A 200 15.32 30.14 28.25
C LYS A 200 15.55 30.37 29.74
N ALA A 201 15.76 29.29 30.50
CA ALA A 201 15.92 29.40 31.95
C ALA A 201 17.19 30.16 32.39
N ASN A 202 18.15 30.39 31.49
CA ASN A 202 19.38 31.14 31.77
C ASN A 202 19.26 32.66 31.63
N LEU A 203 18.14 33.19 31.12
CA LEU A 203 17.90 34.64 31.05
C LEU A 203 17.91 35.29 32.43
N SER A 204 18.20 36.59 32.52
CA SER A 204 18.20 37.31 33.79
C SER A 204 16.77 37.44 34.36
N ASN A 205 16.66 37.65 35.68
CA ASN A 205 15.33 37.84 36.30
C ASN A 205 14.59 39.06 35.74
N GLU A 206 15.33 40.10 35.36
CA GLU A 206 14.77 41.34 34.83
C GLU A 206 14.18 41.13 33.44
N GLU A 207 14.95 40.51 32.53
CA GLU A 207 14.46 40.16 31.19
C GLU A 207 13.21 39.29 31.24
N ILE A 208 13.20 38.25 32.08
CA ILE A 208 12.03 37.37 32.23
C ILE A 208 10.84 38.17 32.78
N SER A 209 11.04 38.97 33.84
CA SER A 209 9.93 39.72 34.45
C SER A 209 9.35 40.77 33.51
N THR A 210 10.17 41.50 32.76
CA THR A 210 9.71 42.52 31.82
C THR A 210 8.98 41.89 30.64
N THR A 211 9.50 40.78 30.11
CA THR A 211 8.85 40.07 28.99
C THR A 211 7.47 39.54 29.38
N ILE A 212 7.34 38.95 30.58
CA ILE A 212 6.04 38.46 31.07
C ILE A 212 5.10 39.63 31.42
N ALA A 213 5.60 40.71 32.03
CA ALA A 213 4.76 41.87 32.33
C ALA A 213 4.17 42.52 31.07
N ASN A 214 4.94 42.57 29.98
CA ASN A 214 4.46 43.11 28.69
C ASN A 214 3.27 42.33 28.09
N LEU A 215 3.02 41.10 28.52
CA LEU A 215 1.84 40.33 28.11
C LEU A 215 0.53 40.89 28.70
N PHE A 216 0.62 41.65 29.79
CA PHE A 216 -0.52 42.16 30.55
C PHE A 216 -0.58 43.70 30.59
N SER A 217 0.47 44.40 30.17
CA SER A 217 0.59 45.87 30.26
C SER A 217 -0.43 46.65 29.42
N SER A 218 -1.09 45.99 28.47
CA SER A 218 -2.01 46.63 27.51
C SER A 218 -3.35 45.91 27.40
N ASP A 219 -3.74 45.14 28.42
CA ASP A 219 -4.97 44.34 28.37
C ASP A 219 -6.23 45.12 28.76
N ALA A 220 -6.08 46.33 29.28
CA ALA A 220 -7.17 47.26 29.66
C ALA A 220 -8.26 46.60 30.54
N LEU A 221 -7.94 45.52 31.25
CA LEU A 221 -8.92 44.76 32.03
C LEU A 221 -9.49 45.56 33.20
N ASP A 222 -8.72 46.52 33.69
CA ASP A 222 -8.99 47.43 34.78
C ASP A 222 -9.90 48.61 34.38
N GLN A 223 -10.07 48.88 33.08
CA GLN A 223 -10.85 50.00 32.54
C GLN A 223 -11.96 49.51 31.61
N ARG A 224 -13.20 49.46 32.10
CA ARG A 224 -14.34 48.90 31.34
C ARG A 224 -15.50 49.86 31.19
N ALA A 225 -16.05 49.90 29.97
CA ALA A 225 -17.36 50.45 29.65
C ALA A 225 -18.29 49.31 29.21
N LEU A 226 -19.58 49.43 29.54
CA LEU A 226 -20.60 48.49 29.08
C LEU A 226 -21.53 49.21 28.10
N LEU A 227 -21.50 48.80 26.84
CA LEU A 227 -22.47 49.25 25.84
C LEU A 227 -23.73 48.41 25.99
N LYS A 228 -24.85 49.07 26.28
CA LYS A 228 -26.18 48.46 26.36
C LYS A 228 -27.03 48.90 25.19
N SER A 229 -27.91 48.01 24.75
CA SER A 229 -28.97 48.25 23.80
C SER A 229 -30.29 47.87 24.45
N ASP A 230 -31.36 48.59 24.10
CA ASP A 230 -32.72 48.20 24.49
C ASP A 230 -33.17 46.88 23.82
N GLU A 231 -32.41 46.39 22.84
CA GLU A 231 -32.68 45.18 22.08
C GLU A 231 -31.50 44.21 22.12
N GLN A 232 -31.79 42.91 22.02
CA GLN A 232 -30.76 41.90 21.80
C GLN A 232 -30.30 41.94 20.34
N ILE A 233 -29.28 42.74 20.05
CA ILE A 233 -28.72 42.90 18.70
C ILE A 233 -27.19 42.81 18.66
N LEU A 234 -26.52 42.85 19.81
CA LEU A 234 -25.07 42.96 19.91
C LEU A 234 -24.42 41.57 19.91
N LYS A 235 -23.36 41.40 19.13
CA LYS A 235 -22.55 40.19 19.04
C LYS A 235 -21.07 40.50 19.16
N SER A 236 -20.35 39.67 19.92
CA SER A 236 -18.88 39.77 20.03
C SER A 236 -18.16 39.10 18.85
N THR A 237 -18.80 38.11 18.20
CA THR A 237 -18.32 37.48 16.97
C THR A 237 -19.51 37.23 16.01
N PRO A 238 -19.28 37.19 14.69
CA PRO A 238 -20.38 37.11 13.73
C PRO A 238 -21.12 35.76 13.72
N TRP A 239 -20.44 34.68 14.10
CA TRP A 239 -21.01 33.33 14.19
C TRP A 239 -21.66 33.01 15.54
N GLN A 240 -21.78 33.99 16.45
CA GLN A 240 -22.59 33.79 17.68
C GLN A 240 -24.06 33.59 17.32
N THR A 241 -24.66 32.56 17.94
CA THR A 241 -26.05 32.15 17.70
C THR A 241 -27.08 32.97 18.47
N LYS A 242 -26.67 33.60 19.59
CA LYS A 242 -27.54 34.45 20.41
C LYS A 242 -27.04 35.88 20.39
N ASP A 243 -27.98 36.80 20.20
CA ASP A 243 -27.74 38.23 20.32
C ASP A 243 -27.79 38.63 21.80
N SER A 244 -26.98 39.62 22.17
CA SER A 244 -26.94 40.19 23.52
C SER A 244 -27.54 41.59 23.53
N ASP A 245 -28.09 41.99 24.68
CA ASP A 245 -28.48 43.36 24.96
C ASP A 245 -27.29 44.23 25.38
N SER A 246 -26.13 43.63 25.61
CA SER A 246 -24.95 44.33 26.08
C SER A 246 -23.62 43.71 25.64
N ILE A 247 -22.60 44.54 25.46
CA ILE A 247 -21.23 44.12 25.18
C ILE A 247 -20.24 44.97 25.97
N SER A 248 -19.20 44.32 26.48
CA SER A 248 -18.14 45.03 27.18
C SER A 248 -17.17 45.65 26.18
N LEU A 249 -16.81 46.90 26.45
CA LEU A 249 -15.86 47.68 25.68
C LEU A 249 -14.62 47.99 26.54
N THR A 250 -13.46 47.94 25.91
CA THR A 250 -12.18 48.32 26.52
C THR A 250 -11.74 49.68 26.02
N SER A 251 -10.80 50.31 26.72
CA SER A 251 -10.10 51.49 26.20
C SER A 251 -9.49 51.19 24.81
N GLY A 252 -9.58 52.15 23.88
CA GLY A 252 -9.12 52.00 22.49
C GLY A 252 -10.22 51.64 21.50
N GLU A 253 -9.82 51.03 20.36
CA GLU A 253 -10.72 50.67 19.27
C GLU A 253 -11.45 49.34 19.55
N ASN A 254 -12.77 49.40 19.52
CA ASN A 254 -13.65 48.25 19.72
C ASN A 254 -14.37 47.91 18.42
N LEU A 255 -14.31 46.63 18.04
CA LEU A 255 -15.00 46.06 16.88
C LEU A 255 -15.93 44.95 17.34
N PHE A 256 -17.20 45.05 16.94
CA PHE A 256 -18.26 44.11 17.27
C PHE A 256 -19.26 44.00 16.12
N TRP A 257 -20.24 43.11 16.24
CA TRP A 257 -21.23 42.85 15.19
C TRP A 257 -22.64 43.17 15.68
N LEU A 258 -23.49 43.62 14.76
CA LEU A 258 -24.91 43.80 14.98
C LEU A 258 -25.70 42.94 13.99
N SER A 259 -26.70 42.21 14.46
CA SER A 259 -27.57 41.40 13.59
C SER A 259 -28.51 42.26 12.72
N LYS A 260 -28.86 43.45 13.21
CA LYS A 260 -29.71 44.43 12.54
C LYS A 260 -29.37 45.85 13.00
N LEU A 261 -29.93 46.87 12.35
CA LEU A 261 -29.81 48.25 12.81
C LEU A 261 -30.49 48.43 14.18
N PRO A 262 -29.89 49.18 15.10
CA PRO A 262 -30.51 49.50 16.39
C PRO A 262 -31.76 50.36 16.18
N THR A 263 -32.92 49.91 16.65
CA THR A 263 -34.16 50.73 16.68
C THR A 263 -34.41 51.40 18.03
N GLY A 264 -33.80 50.90 19.12
CA GLY A 264 -33.77 51.51 20.45
C GLY A 264 -32.50 52.34 20.75
N LYS A 265 -32.34 52.78 22.01
CA LYS A 265 -31.16 53.54 22.44
C LYS A 265 -29.94 52.62 22.61
N LEU A 266 -28.77 53.15 22.27
CA LEU A 266 -27.47 52.54 22.59
C LEU A 266 -26.81 53.39 23.67
N MET A 267 -26.51 52.80 24.83
CA MET A 267 -26.03 53.56 25.99
C MET A 267 -24.72 53.02 26.54
N ILE A 268 -23.82 53.92 26.94
CA ILE A 268 -22.66 53.63 27.79
C ILE A 268 -22.84 54.41 29.09
N GLY A 269 -23.02 53.69 30.20
CA GLY A 269 -23.44 54.32 31.46
C GLY A 269 -24.80 55.01 31.29
N ASN A 270 -24.83 56.33 31.42
CA ASN A 270 -26.03 57.16 31.20
C ASN A 270 -25.97 57.95 29.87
N MET A 271 -24.93 57.78 29.06
CA MET A 271 -24.72 58.51 27.82
C MET A 271 -25.30 57.74 26.64
N ASN A 272 -26.10 58.41 25.80
CA ASN A 272 -26.63 57.84 24.56
C ASN A 272 -25.57 57.97 23.44
N ILE A 273 -25.42 56.92 22.63
CA ILE A 273 -24.43 56.81 21.56
C ILE A 273 -25.14 57.03 20.22
N ASN A 274 -24.71 58.03 19.47
CA ASN A 274 -25.15 58.25 18.10
C ASN A 274 -24.39 57.29 17.16
N TYR A 275 -25.04 56.83 16.09
CA TYR A 275 -24.39 55.98 15.09
C TYR A 275 -24.54 56.54 13.68
N ARG A 276 -23.54 56.27 12.82
CA ARG A 276 -23.57 56.54 11.38
C ARG A 276 -23.37 55.27 10.58
N ILE A 277 -23.98 55.18 9.40
CA ILE A 277 -23.76 54.08 8.45
C ILE A 277 -22.69 54.50 7.46
N ALA A 278 -21.62 53.70 7.34
CA ALA A 278 -20.53 53.93 6.40
C ALA A 278 -20.85 53.32 5.02
N ASP A 279 -20.05 53.70 4.01
CA ASP A 279 -20.12 53.11 2.67
C ASP A 279 -19.85 51.60 2.67
N GLY A 280 -20.28 50.91 1.61
CA GLY A 280 -20.11 49.47 1.45
C GLY A 280 -18.66 49.01 1.57
N LEU A 281 -18.46 47.78 2.08
CA LEU A 281 -17.14 47.18 2.24
C LEU A 281 -16.49 46.89 0.88
N THR A 282 -15.28 47.39 0.66
CA THR A 282 -14.36 46.97 -0.41
C THR A 282 -13.30 46.04 0.18
N ILE A 283 -12.54 45.31 -0.64
CA ILE A 283 -11.45 44.45 -0.16
C ILE A 283 -10.46 45.27 0.70
N ASP A 284 -10.09 46.47 0.23
CA ASP A 284 -9.13 47.32 0.92
C ASP A 284 -9.69 47.93 2.23
N THR A 285 -10.96 48.35 2.26
CA THR A 285 -11.56 48.89 3.49
C THR A 285 -11.86 47.79 4.49
N TYR A 286 -12.23 46.59 4.03
CA TYR A 286 -12.42 45.40 4.85
C TYR A 286 -11.12 44.96 5.51
N GLU A 287 -10.03 44.85 4.74
CA GLU A 287 -8.71 44.46 5.28
C GLU A 287 -8.24 45.46 6.34
N LYS A 288 -8.36 46.77 6.08
CA LYS A 288 -7.99 47.81 7.04
C LYS A 288 -8.87 47.80 8.29
N LEU A 289 -10.18 47.62 8.13
CA LEU A 289 -11.14 47.63 9.24
C LEU A 289 -10.95 46.43 10.17
N LEU A 290 -10.76 45.23 9.60
CA LEU A 290 -10.70 43.99 10.38
C LEU A 290 -9.29 43.47 10.64
N LYS A 291 -8.22 44.15 10.22
CA LYS A 291 -6.84 43.67 10.37
C LYS A 291 -6.55 43.05 11.75
N THR A 292 -6.83 43.79 12.82
CA THR A 292 -6.60 43.35 14.20
C THR A 292 -7.44 42.12 14.56
N LYS A 293 -8.69 42.03 14.07
CA LYS A 293 -9.58 40.89 14.29
C LYS A 293 -9.19 39.67 13.43
N ILE A 294 -8.72 39.88 12.20
CA ILE A 294 -8.19 38.83 11.32
C ILE A 294 -6.95 38.21 11.95
N GLU A 295 -6.03 39.03 12.48
CA GLU A 295 -4.86 38.54 13.22
C GLU A 295 -5.25 37.80 14.50
N TYR A 296 -6.24 38.30 15.23
CA TYR A 296 -6.82 37.62 16.39
C TYR A 296 -7.37 36.23 16.01
N PHE A 297 -8.22 36.14 14.98
CA PHE A 297 -8.81 34.87 14.56
C PHE A 297 -7.79 33.92 13.94
N MET A 298 -6.77 34.40 13.22
CA MET A 298 -5.67 33.53 12.75
C MET A 298 -4.89 32.91 13.92
N ASN A 299 -4.64 33.67 14.99
CA ASN A 299 -4.01 33.13 16.19
C ASN A 299 -4.96 32.17 16.92
N GLN A 300 -6.26 32.48 16.97
CA GLN A 300 -7.27 31.59 17.52
C GLN A 300 -7.34 30.26 16.76
N LEU A 301 -7.32 30.27 15.42
CA LEU A 301 -7.28 29.07 14.58
C LEU A 301 -6.06 28.19 14.88
N LYS A 302 -4.87 28.80 15.09
CA LYS A 302 -3.66 28.05 15.48
C LYS A 302 -3.84 27.34 16.81
N ILE A 303 -4.44 28.00 17.80
CA ILE A 303 -4.68 27.44 19.13
C ILE A 303 -5.72 26.33 19.05
N LEU A 304 -6.86 26.58 18.40
CA LEU A 304 -7.92 25.59 18.20
C LEU A 304 -7.41 24.35 17.46
N LYS A 305 -6.50 24.52 16.50
CA LYS A 305 -5.86 23.40 15.78
C LYS A 305 -4.87 22.63 16.66
N VAL A 306 -4.14 23.29 17.56
CA VAL A 306 -3.27 22.62 18.55
C VAL A 306 -4.09 21.87 19.61
N VAL A 307 -5.25 22.40 20.01
CA VAL A 307 -6.19 21.78 20.96
C VAL A 307 -6.91 20.58 20.33
N ASN A 308 -7.28 20.67 19.04
CA ASN A 308 -7.77 19.57 18.20
C ASN A 308 -8.94 18.75 18.79
N THR A 309 -9.99 19.42 19.25
CA THR A 309 -11.23 18.79 19.73
C THR A 309 -12.42 19.03 18.81
N VAL A 310 -13.49 18.26 18.97
CA VAL A 310 -14.72 18.37 18.15
C VAL A 310 -15.31 19.78 18.21
N GLU A 311 -15.29 20.41 19.38
CA GLU A 311 -15.72 21.80 19.57
C GLU A 311 -14.79 22.78 18.85
N SER A 312 -13.48 22.52 18.89
CA SER A 312 -12.47 23.32 18.19
C SER A 312 -12.62 23.23 16.67
N GLU A 313 -12.91 22.05 16.13
CA GLU A 313 -13.18 21.83 14.70
C GLU A 313 -14.44 22.58 14.25
N LYS A 314 -15.51 22.57 15.06
CA LYS A 314 -16.73 23.34 14.80
C LYS A 314 -16.48 24.85 14.81
N GLU A 315 -15.67 25.34 15.75
CA GLU A 315 -15.29 26.75 15.82
C GLU A 315 -14.38 27.15 14.64
N ILE A 316 -13.41 26.30 14.25
CA ILE A 316 -12.59 26.46 13.04
C ILE A 316 -13.49 26.56 11.79
N SER A 317 -14.43 25.64 11.64
CA SER A 317 -15.36 25.61 10.49
C SER A 317 -16.21 26.87 10.44
N SER A 318 -16.72 27.32 11.59
CA SER A 318 -17.54 28.54 11.69
C SER A 318 -16.75 29.81 11.31
N ILE A 319 -15.47 29.90 11.72
CA ILE A 319 -14.57 30.99 11.35
C ILE A 319 -14.34 30.99 9.83
N LEU A 320 -13.96 29.83 9.26
CA LEU A 320 -13.68 29.70 7.83
C LEU A 320 -14.91 30.01 6.98
N ASP A 321 -16.07 29.44 7.32
CA ASP A 321 -17.32 29.65 6.58
C ASP A 321 -17.73 31.12 6.55
N TYR A 322 -17.52 31.87 7.63
CA TYR A 322 -17.80 33.30 7.67
C TYR A 322 -16.87 34.07 6.74
N PHE A 323 -15.55 33.87 6.86
CA PHE A 323 -14.57 34.60 6.06
C PHE A 323 -14.62 34.20 4.57
N GLN A 324 -14.93 32.95 4.26
CA GLN A 324 -15.10 32.46 2.89
C GLN A 324 -16.35 33.05 2.22
N ARG A 325 -17.46 33.21 2.95
CA ARG A 325 -18.66 33.90 2.42
C ARG A 325 -18.37 35.36 2.09
N ILE A 326 -17.67 36.06 2.98
CA ILE A 326 -17.29 37.45 2.74
C ILE A 326 -16.32 37.57 1.56
N GLU A 327 -15.34 36.69 1.45
CA GLU A 327 -14.45 36.70 0.30
C GLU A 327 -15.20 36.42 -1.01
N ASN A 328 -16.09 35.43 -1.03
CA ASN A 328 -16.91 35.13 -2.21
C ASN A 328 -17.80 36.32 -2.61
N SER A 329 -18.39 37.04 -1.64
CA SER A 329 -19.24 38.20 -1.91
C SER A 329 -18.45 39.42 -2.39
N LEU A 330 -17.23 39.60 -1.90
CA LEU A 330 -16.30 40.62 -2.40
C LEU A 330 -15.73 40.26 -3.79
N LEU A 331 -15.55 38.98 -4.11
CA LEU A 331 -14.98 38.49 -5.38
C LEU A 331 -15.99 38.25 -6.50
N ALA A 332 -17.30 38.12 -6.19
CA ALA A 332 -18.34 37.88 -7.18
C ALA A 332 -18.49 39.01 -8.24
N ASN A 333 -17.81 40.14 -8.05
CA ASN A 333 -17.84 41.31 -8.93
C ASN A 333 -16.69 41.39 -9.96
N GLU A 334 -15.76 40.42 -10.05
CA GLU A 334 -14.62 40.47 -11.00
C GLU A 334 -14.68 39.41 -12.13
N ASN A 335 -14.70 39.87 -13.38
CA ASN A 335 -14.91 39.12 -14.63
C ASN A 335 -13.61 38.52 -15.24
N ASP A 336 -12.90 37.61 -14.58
CA ASP A 336 -11.59 37.11 -15.07
C ASP A 336 -11.62 35.81 -15.89
N LEU A 337 -12.67 34.99 -15.80
CA LEU A 337 -12.80 33.74 -16.56
C LEU A 337 -12.86 33.93 -18.11
N PRO A 338 -13.45 35.01 -18.65
CA PRO A 338 -13.49 35.25 -20.11
C PRO A 338 -12.11 35.49 -20.75
N VAL A 339 -11.11 35.97 -20.01
CA VAL A 339 -9.78 36.29 -20.56
C VAL A 339 -9.01 35.04 -20.99
N LEU A 340 -9.13 33.95 -20.22
CA LEU A 340 -8.53 32.65 -20.55
C LEU A 340 -9.23 31.93 -21.72
N LEU A 341 -10.52 32.18 -21.90
CA LEU A 341 -11.31 31.53 -22.95
C LEU A 341 -11.05 32.15 -24.34
N ASN A 342 -10.45 33.34 -24.39
CA ASN A 342 -10.20 34.07 -25.64
C ASN A 342 -8.75 33.96 -26.16
N ASP A 343 -7.78 33.54 -25.32
CA ASP A 343 -6.37 33.38 -25.70
C ASP A 343 -5.78 32.09 -25.10
N SER A 344 -5.51 31.09 -25.96
CA SER A 344 -4.94 29.78 -25.59
C SER A 344 -3.41 29.76 -25.50
N SER A 345 -2.73 30.90 -25.69
CA SER A 345 -1.28 30.99 -25.68
C SER A 345 -0.68 30.63 -24.32
N LEU A 346 0.58 30.18 -24.31
CA LEU A 346 1.33 29.96 -23.07
C LEU A 346 1.51 31.27 -22.28
N ARG A 347 1.62 32.41 -22.97
CA ARG A 347 1.70 33.74 -22.36
C ARG A 347 0.42 34.11 -21.60
N ALA A 348 -0.75 33.85 -22.18
CA ALA A 348 -2.03 34.07 -21.51
C ALA A 348 -2.18 33.16 -20.28
N ARG A 349 -1.77 31.89 -20.38
CA ARG A 349 -1.72 30.98 -19.23
C ARG A 349 -0.80 31.48 -18.11
N LEU A 350 0.40 31.95 -18.47
CA LEU A 350 1.33 32.54 -17.50
C LEU A 350 0.69 33.75 -16.81
N GLN A 351 0.08 34.67 -17.58
CA GLN A 351 -0.55 35.88 -17.03
C GLN A 351 -1.73 35.54 -16.11
N HIS A 352 -2.55 34.55 -16.46
CA HIS A 352 -3.62 34.05 -15.60
C HIS A 352 -3.09 33.41 -14.31
N MET A 353 -1.98 32.69 -14.40
CA MET A 353 -1.32 32.11 -13.22
C MET A 353 -0.79 33.22 -12.31
N LYS A 354 -0.19 34.29 -12.88
CA LYS A 354 0.22 35.48 -12.12
C LYS A 354 -0.95 36.16 -11.43
N SER A 355 -2.07 36.38 -12.12
CA SER A 355 -3.25 37.00 -11.51
C SER A 355 -3.84 36.13 -10.40
N THR A 356 -3.88 34.81 -10.62
CA THR A 356 -4.32 33.84 -9.61
C THR A 356 -3.40 33.82 -8.39
N ILE A 357 -2.08 33.83 -8.56
CA ILE A 357 -1.12 33.90 -7.46
C ILE A 357 -1.24 35.24 -6.71
N ALA A 358 -1.35 36.35 -7.43
CA ALA A 358 -1.54 37.66 -6.82
C ALA A 358 -2.83 37.71 -6.00
N ARG A 359 -3.92 37.10 -6.49
CA ARG A 359 -5.19 36.93 -5.76
C ARG A 359 -5.01 36.05 -4.53
N LYS A 360 -4.36 34.89 -4.67
CA LYS A 360 -4.04 33.98 -3.57
C LYS A 360 -3.22 34.66 -2.47
N LYS A 361 -2.24 35.49 -2.83
CA LYS A 361 -1.43 36.26 -1.85
C LYS A 361 -2.24 37.28 -1.07
N LYS A 362 -3.28 37.86 -1.68
CA LYS A 362 -4.21 38.82 -1.06
C LYS A 362 -5.35 38.15 -0.28
N SER A 363 -5.66 36.89 -0.54
CA SER A 363 -6.70 36.12 0.15
C SER A 363 -6.27 35.76 1.58
N PHE A 364 -6.86 36.40 2.59
CA PHE A 364 -6.69 36.03 4.00
C PHE A 364 -7.43 34.71 4.34
N VAL A 365 -8.51 34.39 3.61
CA VAL A 365 -9.22 33.10 3.75
C VAL A 365 -8.29 31.96 3.39
N MET A 366 -7.52 32.08 2.32
CA MET A 366 -6.57 31.03 1.95
C MET A 366 -5.49 30.84 3.02
N ARG A 367 -5.02 31.91 3.67
CA ARG A 367 -4.09 31.82 4.81
C ARG A 367 -4.74 31.16 6.03
N MET A 368 -6.00 31.48 6.33
CA MET A 368 -6.77 30.84 7.40
C MET A 368 -7.05 29.36 7.10
N SER A 369 -7.41 29.03 5.86
CA SER A 369 -7.60 27.66 5.38
C SER A 369 -6.30 26.89 5.35
N GLN A 370 -5.17 27.52 5.02
CA GLN A 370 -3.84 26.90 5.13
C GLN A 370 -3.54 26.55 6.59
N ILE A 371 -3.80 27.45 7.56
CA ILE A 371 -3.64 27.14 8.99
C ILE A 371 -4.58 26.01 9.44
N ALA A 372 -5.82 26.01 8.95
CA ALA A 372 -6.80 24.98 9.28
C ALA A 372 -6.48 23.61 8.67
N ASN A 373 -5.92 23.60 7.46
CA ASN A 373 -5.55 22.42 6.67
C ASN A 373 -4.07 22.03 6.83
N ASP A 374 -3.28 22.74 7.65
CA ASP A 374 -1.90 22.37 7.94
C ASP A 374 -1.87 21.18 8.89
N ASP A 375 -2.09 20.01 8.31
CA ASP A 375 -2.09 18.74 9.02
C ASP A 375 -0.68 18.33 9.47
N LYS A 376 0.39 19.04 9.07
CA LYS A 376 1.75 18.77 9.59
C LYS A 376 1.86 19.04 11.10
N VAL A 377 0.99 19.87 11.67
CA VAL A 377 0.94 20.18 13.12
C VAL A 377 0.25 19.08 13.92
N SER A 378 -0.68 18.32 13.33
CA SER A 378 -1.36 17.17 13.96
C SER A 378 -0.66 15.82 13.70
N GLN A 379 0.38 15.79 12.86
CA GLN A 379 0.94 14.57 12.25
C GLN A 379 2.13 13.90 12.98
N LEU A 380 2.28 14.04 14.30
CA LEU A 380 3.24 13.21 15.06
C LEU A 380 2.57 12.63 16.34
N ASN A 381 2.70 11.33 16.68
CA ASN A 381 1.84 10.17 16.31
C ASN A 381 1.31 9.50 17.62
N SER A 382 0.05 9.04 17.71
CA SER A 382 -0.30 7.59 17.75
C SER A 382 -1.48 7.22 16.83
N ALA A 383 -2.15 8.23 16.25
CA ALA A 383 -3.29 8.07 15.34
C ALA A 383 -2.94 8.33 13.85
N GLN A 384 -1.68 8.08 13.45
CA GLN A 384 -1.43 7.51 12.11
C GLN A 384 -2.12 6.12 11.95
N GLN A 385 -2.75 5.59 13.00
CA GLN A 385 -3.22 4.21 13.09
C GLN A 385 -4.73 3.98 12.93
N ALA A 386 -5.63 4.97 13.09
CA ALA A 386 -7.07 4.68 13.11
C ALA A 386 -7.79 4.99 11.78
N GLU A 387 -7.65 6.19 11.22
CA GLU A 387 -8.48 6.60 10.06
C GLU A 387 -7.79 6.41 8.70
N TYR A 388 -6.68 5.65 8.72
CA TYR A 388 -6.25 4.78 7.62
C TYR A 388 -7.23 3.61 7.39
N LEU A 389 -8.19 3.35 8.30
CA LEU A 389 -9.06 2.17 8.27
C LEU A 389 -10.51 2.41 7.81
N ARG A 390 -10.95 3.60 7.36
CA ARG A 390 -12.41 3.79 7.18
C ARG A 390 -12.98 4.35 5.88
N THR A 391 -12.25 4.95 4.94
CA THR A 391 -12.91 5.44 3.72
C THR A 391 -11.95 5.74 2.57
N MET A 392 -11.87 4.86 1.57
CA MET A 392 -12.17 5.17 0.17
C MET A 392 -12.09 3.88 -0.65
N ASP A 393 -13.28 3.34 -0.97
CA ASP A 393 -13.50 2.11 -1.72
C ASP A 393 -13.62 2.38 -3.22
N ALA A 394 -13.15 1.40 -4.01
CA ALA A 394 -13.25 1.21 -5.47
C ALA A 394 -12.73 2.34 -6.40
N SER A 395 -11.57 2.21 -7.05
CA SER A 395 -11.33 1.21 -8.10
C SER A 395 -9.83 1.17 -8.48
N SER A 396 -9.24 -0.02 -8.39
CA SER A 396 -7.85 -0.41 -8.73
C SER A 396 -6.81 -0.40 -7.58
N LYS A 397 -6.26 -1.59 -7.29
CA LYS A 397 -5.34 -1.87 -6.17
C LYS A 397 -3.91 -1.33 -6.39
N ASN A 398 -3.47 -1.10 -7.63
CA ASN A 398 -2.08 -0.70 -7.89
C ASN A 398 -1.90 0.84 -7.94
N ALA A 399 -2.92 1.62 -8.30
CA ALA A 399 -2.94 3.08 -8.21
C ALA A 399 -2.78 3.52 -6.75
N CYS A 400 -3.52 2.86 -5.86
CA CYS A 400 -3.36 3.03 -4.41
C CYS A 400 -1.97 2.59 -3.94
N GLY A 401 -1.40 1.51 -4.50
CA GLY A 401 -0.03 1.06 -4.19
C GLY A 401 1.07 2.01 -4.70
N LEU A 402 0.88 2.69 -5.84
CA LEU A 402 1.80 3.71 -6.37
C LEU A 402 1.73 5.00 -5.54
N ALA A 403 0.53 5.49 -5.24
CA ALA A 403 0.33 6.63 -4.36
C ALA A 403 0.89 6.37 -2.95
N ARG A 404 0.63 5.19 -2.38
CA ARG A 404 1.21 4.74 -1.09
C ARG A 404 2.73 4.68 -1.12
N ARG A 405 3.35 4.28 -2.24
CA ARG A 405 4.82 4.25 -2.38
C ARG A 405 5.43 5.64 -2.44
N ALA A 406 4.77 6.60 -3.10
CA ALA A 406 5.21 7.99 -3.12
C ALA A 406 5.12 8.63 -1.72
N ILE A 407 4.01 8.39 -1.02
CA ILE A 407 3.77 8.87 0.35
C ILE A 407 4.72 8.20 1.34
N ALA A 408 4.92 6.88 1.26
CA ALA A 408 5.84 6.14 2.14
C ALA A 408 7.31 6.54 1.95
N LYS A 409 7.68 7.04 0.77
CA LYS A 409 9.01 7.62 0.50
C LYS A 409 9.14 9.09 0.94
N GLY A 410 8.06 9.73 1.39
CA GLY A 410 8.04 11.14 1.75
C GLY A 410 8.31 12.08 0.56
N LEU A 411 7.95 11.68 -0.66
CA LEU A 411 8.20 12.50 -1.86
C LEU A 411 7.26 13.71 -1.88
N ASP A 412 7.82 14.91 -1.80
CA ASP A 412 7.12 16.17 -2.08
C ASP A 412 7.32 16.55 -3.55
N PHE A 413 6.33 16.22 -4.39
CA PHE A 413 6.37 16.53 -5.81
C PHE A 413 6.52 18.03 -6.10
N ASN A 414 5.98 18.90 -5.26
CA ASN A 414 6.13 20.35 -5.44
C ASN A 414 7.59 20.74 -5.20
N GLU A 415 8.19 20.28 -4.11
CA GLU A 415 9.58 20.61 -3.78
C GLU A 415 10.55 20.09 -4.84
N ILE A 416 10.38 18.84 -5.29
CA ILE A 416 11.20 18.23 -6.36
C ILE A 416 11.12 19.09 -7.62
N LEU A 417 9.91 19.38 -8.11
CA LEU A 417 9.74 20.17 -9.33
C LEU A 417 10.27 21.59 -9.18
N ARG A 418 10.00 22.27 -8.06
CA ARG A 418 10.53 23.62 -7.80
C ARG A 418 12.04 23.64 -7.80
N ASN A 419 12.69 22.63 -7.22
CA ASN A 419 14.15 22.52 -7.22
C ASN A 419 14.70 22.30 -8.63
N GLU A 420 14.06 21.45 -9.44
CA GLU A 420 14.41 21.28 -10.86
C GLU A 420 14.22 22.55 -11.67
N ILE A 421 13.11 23.30 -11.48
CA ILE A 421 12.91 24.60 -12.15
C ILE A 421 14.00 25.60 -11.75
N ARG A 422 14.35 25.68 -10.46
CA ARG A 422 15.45 26.56 -10.01
C ARG A 422 16.78 26.15 -10.65
N ASN A 423 17.03 24.85 -10.80
CA ASN A 423 18.22 24.35 -11.46
C ASN A 423 18.22 24.69 -12.96
N MET A 424 17.10 24.53 -13.66
CA MET A 424 16.97 24.99 -15.05
C MET A 424 17.20 26.50 -15.16
N ALA A 425 16.56 27.32 -14.33
CA ALA A 425 16.73 28.78 -14.38
C ALA A 425 18.18 29.22 -14.14
N LYS A 426 18.94 28.51 -13.29
CA LYS A 426 20.38 28.77 -13.08
C LYS A 426 21.25 28.48 -14.32
N HIS A 427 20.82 27.54 -15.17
CA HIS A 427 21.60 27.08 -16.32
C HIS A 427 20.96 27.49 -17.67
N ILE A 428 19.89 28.30 -17.66
CA ILE A 428 19.13 28.65 -18.86
C ILE A 428 19.98 29.32 -19.95
N ASP A 429 21.09 29.95 -19.57
CA ASP A 429 22.06 30.54 -20.49
C ASP A 429 22.69 29.52 -21.45
N GLU A 430 22.72 28.22 -21.10
CA GLU A 430 23.17 27.14 -21.99
C GLU A 430 22.29 26.98 -23.24
N LEU A 431 21.07 27.54 -23.22
CA LEU A 431 20.09 27.47 -24.32
C LEU A 431 19.86 28.83 -25.00
N LYS A 432 20.63 29.87 -24.64
CA LYS A 432 20.37 31.25 -25.06
C LYS A 432 20.61 31.50 -26.55
N ASP A 433 21.53 30.76 -27.15
CA ASP A 433 21.92 30.85 -28.56
C ASP A 433 21.07 29.96 -29.48
N ILE A 434 20.09 29.23 -28.93
CA ILE A 434 19.18 28.38 -29.70
C ILE A 434 18.05 29.23 -30.26
N ASP A 435 17.97 29.28 -31.58
CA ASP A 435 16.82 29.80 -32.32
C ASP A 435 15.76 28.69 -32.45
N ASP A 436 14.58 28.91 -31.86
CA ASP A 436 13.47 27.96 -31.87
C ASP A 436 12.36 28.32 -32.85
N SER A 437 12.56 29.27 -33.76
CA SER A 437 11.52 29.67 -34.73
C SER A 437 11.07 28.55 -35.67
N GLU A 438 11.95 27.60 -35.97
CA GLU A 438 11.70 26.43 -36.83
C GLU A 438 11.46 25.14 -36.03
N HIS A 439 11.41 25.23 -34.69
CA HIS A 439 11.12 24.07 -33.85
C HIS A 439 9.64 23.68 -33.91
N LEU A 440 9.34 22.44 -33.55
CA LEU A 440 7.98 21.96 -33.45
C LEU A 440 7.22 22.75 -32.38
N ALA A 441 6.14 23.40 -32.81
CA ALA A 441 5.22 24.13 -31.94
C ALA A 441 3.92 23.33 -31.74
N SER A 442 3.32 23.48 -30.57
CA SER A 442 2.00 22.91 -30.30
C SER A 442 0.93 23.59 -31.15
N PHE A 443 0.09 22.84 -31.87
CA PHE A 443 -1.00 23.43 -32.67
C PHE A 443 -2.05 24.16 -31.81
N TYR A 444 -2.08 23.92 -30.50
CA TYR A 444 -3.05 24.54 -29.59
C TYR A 444 -2.54 25.87 -29.02
N SER A 445 -1.34 25.87 -28.44
CA SER A 445 -0.76 27.06 -27.80
C SER A 445 0.19 27.85 -28.69
N GLN A 446 0.57 27.29 -29.84
CA GLN A 446 1.53 27.85 -30.81
C GLN A 446 2.93 28.10 -30.22
N ASP A 447 3.27 27.35 -29.16
CA ASP A 447 4.53 27.50 -28.43
C ASP A 447 5.39 26.22 -28.51
N THR A 448 6.71 26.38 -28.42
CA THR A 448 7.71 25.31 -28.55
C THR A 448 8.06 24.73 -27.18
N THR A 449 8.84 23.63 -27.17
CA THR A 449 9.42 23.10 -25.93
C THR A 449 10.38 24.12 -25.28
N LEU A 450 11.15 24.88 -26.05
CA LEU A 450 12.07 25.88 -25.51
C LEU A 450 11.31 27.09 -24.94
N GLY A 451 10.25 27.54 -25.61
CA GLY A 451 9.36 28.57 -25.08
C GLY A 451 8.70 28.15 -23.78
N GLY A 452 8.30 26.88 -23.67
CA GLY A 452 7.89 26.22 -22.42
C GLY A 452 8.92 26.34 -21.29
N ILE A 453 10.16 25.93 -21.55
CA ILE A 453 11.26 26.03 -20.57
C ILE A 453 11.48 27.49 -20.13
N ARG A 454 11.51 28.44 -21.09
CA ARG A 454 11.67 29.87 -20.82
C ARG A 454 10.53 30.40 -19.94
N ALA A 455 9.28 30.02 -20.23
CA ALA A 455 8.10 30.45 -19.47
C ALA A 455 8.12 29.95 -18.02
N VAL A 456 8.56 28.71 -17.77
CA VAL A 456 8.65 28.18 -16.41
C VAL A 456 9.84 28.80 -15.65
N CYS A 457 10.98 29.01 -16.29
CA CYS A 457 12.12 29.70 -15.68
C CYS A 457 11.79 31.16 -15.31
N GLN A 458 10.92 31.81 -16.08
CA GLN A 458 10.43 33.16 -15.76
C GLN A 458 9.74 33.22 -14.38
N LEU A 459 9.06 32.15 -13.94
CA LEU A 459 8.45 32.09 -12.60
C LEU A 459 9.48 32.18 -11.47
N VAL A 460 10.72 31.73 -11.70
CA VAL A 460 11.83 31.89 -10.74
C VAL A 460 12.27 33.33 -10.68
N HIS A 461 12.51 33.95 -11.84
CA HIS A 461 12.96 35.34 -11.91
C HIS A 461 11.96 36.33 -11.29
N GLU A 462 10.68 35.98 -11.31
CA GLU A 462 9.60 36.79 -10.73
C GLU A 462 9.26 36.43 -9.27
N ASN A 463 9.98 35.49 -8.65
CA ASN A 463 9.70 34.98 -7.28
C ASN A 463 8.25 34.48 -7.10
N LEU A 464 7.71 33.81 -8.11
CA LEU A 464 6.36 33.25 -8.10
C LEU A 464 6.34 31.72 -7.98
N LEU A 465 7.47 31.05 -8.24
CA LEU A 465 7.56 29.59 -8.28
C LEU A 465 7.08 28.90 -6.98
N ASP A 466 7.35 29.49 -5.81
CA ASP A 466 6.96 28.90 -4.52
C ASP A 466 5.44 28.93 -4.27
N ASP A 467 4.71 29.71 -5.06
CA ASP A 467 3.25 29.81 -5.01
C ASP A 467 2.54 28.91 -6.04
N VAL A 468 3.32 28.22 -6.90
CA VAL A 468 2.81 27.30 -7.93
C VAL A 468 2.96 25.85 -7.46
N ASP A 469 1.93 25.05 -7.66
CA ASP A 469 1.95 23.62 -7.37
C ASP A 469 2.50 22.80 -8.55
N ALA A 470 2.74 21.52 -8.32
CA ALA A 470 3.30 20.60 -9.31
C ALA A 470 2.46 20.56 -10.60
N ASN A 471 1.14 20.58 -10.49
CA ASN A 471 0.24 20.57 -11.65
C ASN A 471 0.38 21.87 -12.46
N GLY A 472 0.42 23.03 -11.80
CA GLY A 472 0.64 24.32 -12.46
C GLY A 472 2.00 24.38 -13.15
N ILE A 473 3.06 23.84 -12.54
CA ILE A 473 4.39 23.73 -13.18
C ILE A 473 4.29 22.87 -14.44
N LEU A 474 3.70 21.67 -14.38
CA LEU A 474 3.63 20.76 -15.51
C LEU A 474 2.71 21.27 -16.64
N GLN A 475 1.72 22.11 -16.32
CA GLN A 475 0.94 22.85 -17.30
C GLN A 475 1.74 23.98 -17.99
N MET A 476 2.93 24.31 -17.53
CA MET A 476 3.74 25.39 -18.11
C MET A 476 4.98 24.90 -18.89
N VAL A 477 5.55 23.73 -18.56
CA VAL A 477 6.78 23.22 -19.21
C VAL A 477 6.61 23.00 -20.73
N ASN A 478 5.40 22.74 -21.21
CA ASN A 478 5.04 22.66 -22.63
C ASN A 478 5.96 21.77 -23.50
N ILE A 479 6.27 20.54 -23.06
CA ILE A 479 7.06 19.60 -23.87
C ILE A 479 6.21 19.12 -25.05
N VAL A 480 6.59 19.55 -26.26
CA VAL A 480 5.90 19.23 -27.52
C VAL A 480 6.26 17.82 -27.99
N GLY A 481 5.31 17.14 -28.63
CA GLY A 481 5.53 15.82 -29.19
C GLY A 481 4.43 15.39 -30.15
N ILE A 482 4.46 14.09 -30.52
CA ILE A 482 3.46 13.47 -31.40
C ILE A 482 2.25 13.07 -30.56
N PRO A 483 1.03 13.56 -30.87
CA PRO A 483 -0.18 13.11 -30.22
C PRO A 483 -0.49 11.66 -30.60
N CYS A 484 -1.03 10.91 -29.66
CA CYS A 484 -1.33 9.50 -29.84
C CYS A 484 -2.56 9.05 -29.06
N SER A 485 -3.11 7.92 -29.50
CA SER A 485 -4.03 7.13 -28.68
C SER A 485 -3.29 5.94 -28.07
N GLY A 486 -3.62 5.65 -26.82
CA GLY A 486 -3.10 4.52 -26.08
C GLY A 486 -3.98 4.21 -24.88
N PRO A 487 -3.83 3.04 -24.26
CA PRO A 487 -4.56 2.71 -23.05
C PRO A 487 -4.13 3.61 -21.89
N ILE A 488 -5.10 4.10 -21.11
CA ILE A 488 -4.86 4.70 -19.80
C ILE A 488 -4.98 3.59 -18.75
N GLY A 489 -4.01 3.50 -17.86
CA GLY A 489 -3.99 2.47 -16.82
C GLY A 489 -2.87 2.70 -15.83
N GLU A 490 -2.71 1.81 -14.86
CA GLU A 490 -1.76 2.04 -13.76
C GLU A 490 -0.29 1.89 -14.18
N PHE A 491 -0.02 1.10 -15.23
CA PHE A 491 1.31 0.78 -15.77
C PHE A 491 2.45 0.90 -14.73
N PRO A 492 2.44 0.08 -13.67
CA PRO A 492 3.49 0.12 -12.63
C PRO A 492 4.87 -0.19 -13.22
N ASP A 493 4.86 -0.87 -14.37
CA ASP A 493 6.00 -1.08 -15.24
C ASP A 493 5.71 -0.40 -16.59
N PRO A 494 6.34 0.77 -16.87
CA PRO A 494 6.07 1.55 -18.07
C PRO A 494 6.44 0.80 -19.36
N MET A 495 7.32 -0.20 -19.31
CA MET A 495 7.71 -0.98 -20.49
C MET A 495 6.56 -1.80 -21.10
N THR A 496 5.46 -1.96 -20.37
CA THR A 496 4.26 -2.70 -20.84
C THR A 496 3.27 -1.83 -21.60
N TRP A 497 3.43 -0.50 -21.57
CA TRP A 497 2.57 0.42 -22.30
C TRP A 497 2.85 0.35 -23.80
N ARG A 498 1.79 0.45 -24.61
CA ARG A 498 1.84 0.38 -26.07
C ARG A 498 0.97 1.47 -26.65
N VAL A 499 1.43 2.06 -27.75
CA VAL A 499 0.66 3.05 -28.51
C VAL A 499 -0.27 2.32 -29.47
N ASN A 500 -1.54 2.70 -29.50
CA ASN A 500 -2.52 2.14 -30.44
C ASN A 500 -2.42 2.83 -31.80
N GLU A 501 -2.31 4.16 -31.80
CA GLU A 501 -2.21 4.96 -33.02
C GLU A 501 -1.39 6.24 -32.78
N LEU A 502 -0.54 6.60 -33.74
CA LEU A 502 0.19 7.87 -33.78
C LEU A 502 -0.46 8.85 -34.77
N TYR A 503 -0.60 10.10 -34.37
CA TYR A 503 -1.20 11.15 -35.20
C TYR A 503 -0.12 12.06 -35.78
N LEU A 504 0.62 11.53 -36.76
CA LEU A 504 1.72 12.26 -37.39
C LEU A 504 1.24 13.50 -38.15
N GLY A 505 2.10 14.52 -38.21
CA GLY A 505 1.81 15.80 -38.86
C GLY A 505 0.98 16.75 -38.00
N SER A 506 0.56 16.32 -36.81
CA SER A 506 0.07 17.18 -35.75
C SER A 506 1.06 17.14 -34.58
N TYR A 507 1.34 18.29 -33.96
CA TYR A 507 2.24 18.37 -32.81
C TYR A 507 1.54 19.11 -31.68
N VAL A 508 1.63 18.59 -30.47
CA VAL A 508 0.97 19.18 -29.30
C VAL A 508 1.77 18.85 -28.05
N SER A 509 1.63 19.64 -26.99
CA SER A 509 2.18 19.28 -25.69
C SER A 509 1.14 18.54 -24.83
N LEU A 510 1.61 17.68 -23.93
CA LEU A 510 0.69 17.07 -22.96
C LEU A 510 0.06 18.12 -22.04
N SER A 511 0.78 19.21 -21.76
CA SER A 511 0.24 20.35 -21.03
C SER A 511 -1.05 20.89 -21.68
N ASP A 512 -1.03 21.08 -23.00
CA ASP A 512 -2.19 21.61 -23.73
C ASP A 512 -3.36 20.63 -23.71
N VAL A 513 -3.09 19.33 -23.85
CA VAL A 513 -4.11 18.28 -23.71
C VAL A 513 -4.77 18.34 -22.32
N LEU A 514 -3.99 18.49 -21.25
CA LEU A 514 -4.50 18.58 -19.88
C LEU A 514 -5.24 19.90 -19.63
N THR A 515 -4.76 21.00 -20.20
CA THR A 515 -5.38 22.32 -20.12
C THR A 515 -6.78 22.27 -20.72
N VAL A 516 -6.91 21.74 -21.95
CA VAL A 516 -8.19 21.61 -22.64
C VAL A 516 -9.13 20.68 -21.89
N PHE A 517 -8.62 19.55 -21.39
CA PHE A 517 -9.42 18.64 -20.58
C PHE A 517 -10.02 19.32 -19.34
N THR A 518 -9.22 20.16 -18.67
CA THR A 518 -9.65 20.92 -17.49
C THR A 518 -10.67 22.00 -17.85
N GLN A 519 -10.37 22.81 -18.88
CA GLN A 519 -11.24 23.91 -19.32
C GLN A 519 -12.59 23.43 -19.85
N SER A 520 -12.60 22.33 -20.59
CA SER A 520 -13.80 21.77 -21.22
C SER A 520 -14.62 20.88 -20.29
N ARG A 521 -14.23 20.74 -19.02
CA ARG A 521 -14.85 19.84 -18.02
C ARG A 521 -14.87 18.38 -18.48
N GLY A 522 -13.76 17.92 -19.05
CA GLY A 522 -13.51 16.52 -19.36
C GLY A 522 -13.58 16.12 -20.83
N LYS A 523 -13.71 17.06 -21.78
CA LYS A 523 -13.58 16.74 -23.22
C LYS A 523 -12.10 16.64 -23.59
N LEU A 524 -11.77 15.64 -24.39
CA LEU A 524 -10.41 15.45 -24.90
C LEU A 524 -10.11 16.45 -26.01
N LEU A 525 -8.85 16.88 -26.09
CA LEU A 525 -8.36 17.64 -27.23
C LEU A 525 -8.33 16.72 -28.46
N GLN A 526 -8.73 17.24 -29.61
CA GLN A 526 -8.77 16.50 -30.86
C GLN A 526 -7.69 16.97 -31.82
N THR A 527 -7.21 16.06 -32.67
CA THR A 527 -6.27 16.38 -33.73
C THR A 527 -6.92 17.31 -34.78
N PRO A 528 -6.16 18.27 -35.33
CA PRO A 528 -6.59 19.03 -36.50
C PRO A 528 -6.93 18.10 -37.67
N ALA A 529 -7.94 18.46 -38.45
CA ALA A 529 -8.43 17.76 -39.66
C ALA A 529 -9.05 16.37 -39.45
N THR A 530 -8.50 15.49 -38.60
CA THR A 530 -9.03 14.12 -38.42
C THR A 530 -9.99 13.98 -37.24
N ASN A 531 -10.09 14.99 -36.36
CA ASN A 531 -10.95 14.99 -35.17
C ASN A 531 -10.80 13.74 -34.29
N LYS A 532 -9.58 13.18 -34.22
CA LYS A 532 -9.30 12.02 -33.38
C LYS A 532 -8.92 12.48 -31.98
N ASP A 533 -9.45 11.79 -30.97
CA ASP A 533 -9.18 12.15 -29.57
C ASP A 533 -7.72 11.88 -29.21
N ILE A 534 -7.05 12.90 -28.65
CA ILE A 534 -5.67 12.82 -28.19
C ILE A 534 -5.69 12.38 -26.73
N ILE A 535 -5.12 11.20 -26.49
CA ILE A 535 -5.04 10.63 -25.13
C ILE A 535 -3.71 11.01 -24.48
N ASN A 536 -2.62 10.84 -25.21
CA ASN A 536 -1.27 11.05 -24.73
C ASN A 536 -0.39 11.68 -25.83
N VAL A 537 0.83 12.09 -25.47
CA VAL A 537 1.81 12.72 -26.35
C VAL A 537 3.15 12.02 -26.19
N ILE A 538 3.78 11.61 -27.29
CA ILE A 538 5.14 11.06 -27.32
C ILE A 538 6.13 12.22 -27.51
N PRO A 539 6.98 12.54 -26.51
CA PRO A 539 7.88 13.69 -26.60
C PRO A 539 8.83 13.61 -27.81
N ILE A 540 9.00 14.73 -28.51
CA ILE A 540 10.04 14.93 -29.54
C ILE A 540 10.78 16.22 -29.20
N ILE A 541 12.11 16.17 -29.26
CA ILE A 541 12.95 17.34 -28.98
C ILE A 541 13.86 17.57 -30.19
N ASP A 542 13.66 18.71 -30.88
CA ASP A 542 14.36 19.02 -32.14
C ASP A 542 15.85 19.30 -31.95
N ASP A 543 16.25 20.00 -30.89
CA ASP A 543 17.65 20.27 -30.56
C ASP A 543 18.16 19.36 -29.43
N LYS A 544 19.26 18.65 -29.70
CA LYS A 544 19.93 17.76 -28.73
C LYS A 544 20.30 18.47 -27.43
N ARG A 545 20.67 19.75 -27.47
CA ARG A 545 21.03 20.55 -26.30
C ARG A 545 19.84 20.73 -25.36
N ILE A 546 18.63 20.94 -25.91
CA ILE A 546 17.39 21.03 -25.12
C ILE A 546 17.12 19.69 -24.41
N ALA A 547 17.27 18.57 -25.13
CA ALA A 547 17.06 17.25 -24.55
C ALA A 547 18.08 16.93 -23.44
N GLN A 548 19.36 17.26 -23.66
CA GLN A 548 20.42 17.10 -22.65
C GLN A 548 20.20 18.01 -21.45
N PHE A 549 19.72 19.23 -21.67
CA PHE A 549 19.39 20.19 -20.62
C PHE A 549 18.25 19.67 -19.73
N LEU A 550 17.15 19.21 -20.33
CA LEU A 550 16.04 18.61 -19.58
C LEU A 550 16.48 17.35 -18.83
N HIS A 551 17.27 16.48 -19.45
CA HIS A 551 17.79 15.27 -18.81
C HIS A 551 18.70 15.59 -17.61
N SER A 552 19.51 16.66 -17.70
CA SER A 552 20.48 17.02 -16.66
C SER A 552 19.87 17.82 -15.51
N TYR A 553 18.92 18.71 -15.81
CA TYR A 553 18.42 19.69 -14.83
C TYR A 553 16.95 19.49 -14.43
N ALA A 554 16.19 18.70 -15.20
CA ALA A 554 14.77 18.43 -14.95
C ALA A 554 14.32 16.99 -15.31
N PRO A 555 15.03 15.94 -14.85
CA PRO A 555 14.65 14.56 -15.14
C PRO A 555 13.27 14.18 -14.59
N SER A 556 12.88 14.64 -13.39
CA SER A 556 11.56 14.32 -12.82
C SER A 556 10.42 14.97 -13.60
N ILE A 557 10.60 16.16 -14.17
CA ILE A 557 9.60 16.76 -15.07
C ILE A 557 9.29 15.84 -16.25
N LEU A 558 10.32 15.29 -16.91
CA LEU A 558 10.13 14.36 -18.03
C LEU A 558 9.31 13.14 -17.59
N GLU A 559 9.69 12.55 -16.45
CA GLU A 559 9.02 11.37 -15.91
C GLU A 559 7.56 11.66 -15.51
N TYR A 560 7.29 12.80 -14.88
CA TYR A 560 5.96 13.17 -14.41
C TYR A 560 5.04 13.55 -15.57
N THR A 561 5.54 14.29 -16.57
CA THR A 561 4.78 14.56 -17.79
C THR A 561 4.38 13.26 -18.46
N SER A 562 5.33 12.36 -18.75
CA SER A 562 4.99 11.06 -19.36
C SER A 562 4.10 10.19 -18.48
N SER A 563 4.25 10.25 -17.14
CA SER A 563 3.39 9.51 -16.20
C SER A 563 1.94 9.97 -16.24
N ILE A 564 1.66 11.28 -16.28
CA ILE A 564 0.28 11.78 -16.40
C ILE A 564 -0.35 11.28 -17.70
N GLY A 565 0.44 11.25 -18.77
CA GLY A 565 0.01 10.74 -20.07
C GLY A 565 -0.48 9.30 -20.03
N MET A 566 0.28 8.43 -19.37
CA MET A 566 0.01 6.99 -19.28
C MET A 566 -1.02 6.62 -18.20
N ARG A 567 -0.98 7.31 -17.06
CA ARG A 567 -1.64 6.90 -15.81
C ARG A 567 -2.68 7.88 -15.28
N ARG A 568 -2.76 9.10 -15.84
CA ARG A 568 -3.56 10.22 -15.33
C ARG A 568 -3.26 10.59 -13.87
N LEU A 569 -2.07 10.23 -13.39
CA LEU A 569 -1.60 10.52 -12.04
C LEU A 569 -0.10 10.83 -12.05
N LEU A 570 0.31 11.69 -11.12
CA LEU A 570 1.71 11.95 -10.82
C LEU A 570 2.30 10.75 -10.09
N ALA A 571 3.24 10.07 -10.74
CA ALA A 571 4.01 9.01 -10.10
C ALA A 571 5.47 9.10 -10.53
N ASP A 572 6.34 8.97 -9.54
CA ASP A 572 7.77 8.79 -9.74
C ASP A 572 8.07 7.32 -10.07
N VAL A 573 7.88 6.96 -11.33
CA VAL A 573 8.24 5.64 -11.88
C VAL A 573 9.40 5.84 -12.85
N PRO A 574 10.60 5.35 -12.53
CA PRO A 574 11.78 5.54 -13.36
C PRO A 574 11.57 5.08 -14.81
N MET A 575 12.18 5.81 -15.75
CA MET A 575 12.18 5.51 -17.19
C MET A 575 10.80 5.56 -17.87
N THR A 576 9.78 6.12 -17.23
CA THR A 576 8.47 6.36 -17.86
C THR A 576 8.62 7.20 -19.12
N ALA A 577 9.44 8.26 -19.11
CA ALA A 577 9.73 9.08 -20.28
C ALA A 577 10.39 8.26 -21.40
N GLY A 578 11.47 7.54 -21.06
CA GLY A 578 12.18 6.68 -22.02
C GLY A 578 11.26 5.62 -22.64
N TYR A 579 10.43 4.94 -21.87
CA TYR A 579 9.51 3.93 -22.39
C TYR A 579 8.33 4.52 -23.16
N THR A 580 7.89 5.75 -22.87
CA THR A 580 6.90 6.46 -23.69
C THR A 580 7.45 6.68 -25.10
N ILE A 581 8.68 7.20 -25.21
CA ILE A 581 9.36 7.39 -26.50
C ILE A 581 9.60 6.05 -27.20
N CYS A 582 10.06 5.02 -26.45
CA CYS A 582 10.26 3.66 -26.96
C CYS A 582 8.99 3.06 -27.56
N ALA A 583 7.83 3.29 -26.94
CA ALA A 583 6.55 2.81 -27.44
C ALA A 583 6.16 3.52 -28.75
N GLY A 584 6.48 4.81 -28.88
CA GLY A 584 6.34 5.55 -30.14
C GLY A 584 7.26 5.01 -31.25
N ILE A 585 8.53 4.75 -30.94
CA ILE A 585 9.48 4.11 -31.87
C ILE A 585 8.93 2.76 -32.34
N TRP A 586 8.51 1.91 -31.40
CA TRP A 586 7.98 0.59 -31.72
C TRP A 586 6.75 0.69 -32.63
N LYS A 587 5.83 1.62 -32.35
CA LYS A 587 4.66 1.84 -33.19
C LYS A 587 5.02 2.32 -34.60
N LEU A 588 6.00 3.21 -34.73
CA LEU A 588 6.49 3.62 -36.04
C LEU A 588 7.15 2.50 -36.83
N VAL A 589 7.80 1.51 -36.19
CA VAL A 589 8.32 0.32 -36.89
C VAL A 589 7.17 -0.45 -37.55
N GLU A 590 6.04 -0.58 -36.86
CA GLU A 590 4.83 -1.22 -37.42
C GLU A 590 4.28 -0.40 -38.59
N ASP A 591 4.11 0.91 -38.41
CA ASP A 591 3.45 1.76 -39.41
C ASP A 591 4.35 1.99 -40.65
N LEU A 592 5.67 2.08 -40.48
CA LEU A 592 6.65 2.19 -41.58
C LEU A 592 6.69 0.97 -42.50
N ASN A 593 6.18 -0.18 -42.05
CA ASN A 593 6.01 -1.34 -42.92
C ASN A 593 5.03 -1.05 -44.06
N GLU A 594 4.00 -0.23 -43.80
CA GLU A 594 2.93 0.07 -44.75
C GLU A 594 3.07 1.47 -45.36
N ASN A 595 3.46 2.48 -44.56
CA ASN A 595 3.55 3.87 -44.97
C ASN A 595 4.97 4.44 -44.79
N LYS A 596 5.63 4.74 -45.90
CA LYS A 596 7.01 5.28 -45.92
C LYS A 596 7.10 6.71 -46.45
N SER A 597 6.06 7.50 -46.19
CA SER A 597 6.10 8.92 -46.49
C SER A 597 7.21 9.62 -45.70
N GLU A 598 7.67 10.76 -46.22
CA GLU A 598 8.74 11.57 -45.62
C GLU A 598 8.45 11.91 -44.15
N LEU A 599 7.21 12.27 -43.84
CA LEU A 599 6.75 12.55 -42.49
C LEU A 599 6.99 11.39 -41.50
N TYR A 600 6.74 10.15 -41.90
CA TYR A 600 6.97 8.97 -41.05
C TYR A 600 8.46 8.75 -40.82
N LEU A 601 9.28 8.93 -41.85
CA LEU A 601 10.72 8.76 -41.79
C LEU A 601 11.38 9.80 -40.88
N GLU A 602 11.01 11.07 -41.05
CA GLU A 602 11.49 12.17 -40.20
C GLU A 602 11.06 11.97 -38.74
N SER A 603 9.81 11.59 -38.51
CA SER A 603 9.29 11.31 -37.16
C SER A 603 10.06 10.16 -36.49
N PHE A 604 10.36 9.10 -37.24
CA PHE A 604 11.13 7.96 -36.73
C PHE A 604 12.56 8.36 -36.38
N GLU A 605 13.24 9.10 -37.27
CA GLU A 605 14.58 9.61 -37.02
C GLU A 605 14.65 10.52 -35.79
N LYS A 606 13.70 11.47 -35.66
CA LYS A 606 13.61 12.38 -34.51
C LYS A 606 13.36 11.63 -33.20
N LEU A 607 12.46 10.63 -33.20
CA LEU A 607 12.17 9.83 -32.00
C LEU A 607 13.37 8.98 -31.58
N VAL A 608 14.07 8.33 -32.52
CA VAL A 608 15.28 7.56 -32.21
C VAL A 608 16.34 8.47 -31.59
N LYS A 609 16.63 9.64 -32.18
CA LYS A 609 17.58 10.60 -31.61
C LYS A 609 17.18 11.08 -30.22
N THR A 610 15.89 11.40 -30.02
CA THR A 610 15.36 11.82 -28.71
C THR A 610 15.50 10.70 -27.67
N TYR A 611 15.14 9.47 -28.04
CA TYR A 611 15.23 8.29 -27.18
C TYR A 611 16.64 8.04 -26.68
N GLU A 612 17.64 8.10 -27.56
CA GLU A 612 19.03 7.90 -27.19
C GLU A 612 19.54 8.90 -26.16
N ILE A 613 19.12 10.16 -26.25
CA ILE A 613 19.52 11.20 -25.31
C ILE A 613 18.86 10.98 -23.95
N ILE A 614 17.54 10.72 -23.94
CA ILE A 614 16.75 10.59 -22.71
C ILE A 614 17.09 9.31 -21.95
N VAL A 615 17.36 8.22 -22.65
CA VAL A 615 17.76 6.94 -22.05
C VAL A 615 19.22 6.93 -21.63
N GLY A 616 20.09 7.62 -22.38
CA GLY A 616 21.52 7.64 -22.14
C GLY A 616 22.11 6.23 -22.04
N ASN A 617 22.82 5.97 -20.94
CA ASN A 617 23.51 4.70 -20.69
C ASN A 617 22.68 3.71 -19.84
N TYR A 618 21.39 3.95 -19.62
CA TYR A 618 20.57 3.14 -18.70
C TYR A 618 20.59 1.63 -19.03
N PHE A 619 20.55 1.27 -20.31
CA PHE A 619 20.56 -0.12 -20.78
C PHE A 619 21.95 -0.67 -21.10
N ASP A 620 23.04 0.02 -20.75
CA ASP A 620 24.41 -0.43 -21.02
C ASP A 620 24.74 -1.76 -20.34
N HIS A 621 24.06 -2.06 -19.24
CA HIS A 621 24.16 -3.35 -18.54
C HIS A 621 23.76 -4.56 -19.41
N ASN A 622 23.09 -4.34 -20.55
CA ASN A 622 22.74 -5.40 -21.51
C ASN A 622 23.84 -5.69 -22.53
N MET A 623 24.75 -4.75 -22.77
CA MET A 623 25.81 -4.89 -23.77
C MET A 623 26.77 -6.07 -23.48
N PRO A 624 27.15 -6.37 -22.22
CA PRO A 624 28.01 -7.53 -21.90
C PRO A 624 27.42 -8.89 -22.27
N TYR A 625 26.09 -9.00 -22.44
CA TYR A 625 25.46 -10.25 -22.87
C TYR A 625 25.60 -10.49 -24.38
N ILE A 626 25.92 -9.46 -25.17
CA ILE A 626 26.14 -9.55 -26.62
C ILE A 626 27.56 -10.05 -26.88
N LYS A 627 27.76 -11.35 -26.71
CA LYS A 627 29.03 -12.07 -26.86
C LYS A 627 28.82 -13.44 -27.54
N GLU A 628 29.90 -14.18 -27.75
CA GLU A 628 29.80 -15.58 -28.15
C GLU A 628 29.10 -16.38 -27.04
N GLN A 629 28.17 -17.25 -27.43
CA GLN A 629 27.37 -18.07 -26.52
C GLN A 629 27.16 -19.47 -27.11
N ASP A 630 26.63 -20.40 -26.30
CA ASP A 630 26.30 -21.76 -26.76
C ASP A 630 25.39 -21.73 -28.00
N VAL A 631 25.76 -22.51 -29.01
CA VAL A 631 25.07 -22.59 -30.30
C VAL A 631 23.80 -23.44 -30.21
N GLN A 632 23.70 -24.35 -29.23
CA GLN A 632 22.54 -25.24 -29.07
C GLN A 632 21.41 -24.59 -28.27
N SER A 633 21.75 -23.72 -27.34
CA SER A 633 20.79 -22.98 -26.52
C SER A 633 20.31 -21.70 -27.20
N SER A 634 19.11 -21.26 -26.81
CA SER A 634 18.62 -19.92 -27.17
C SER A 634 19.59 -18.84 -26.68
N TYR A 635 19.69 -17.73 -27.40
CA TYR A 635 20.62 -16.66 -27.06
C TYR A 635 20.18 -15.97 -25.75
N TYR A 636 21.09 -15.87 -24.79
CA TYR A 636 20.86 -15.23 -23.52
C TYR A 636 20.85 -13.70 -23.69
N ILE A 637 19.67 -13.12 -23.51
CA ILE A 637 19.42 -11.66 -23.52
C ILE A 637 19.00 -11.15 -22.13
N ALA A 638 19.33 -11.90 -21.06
CA ALA A 638 18.91 -11.63 -19.69
C ALA A 638 17.38 -11.47 -19.48
N ASN A 639 16.56 -12.04 -20.37
CA ASN A 639 15.11 -11.85 -20.42
C ASN A 639 14.68 -10.38 -20.61
N ASN A 640 15.46 -9.61 -21.35
CA ASN A 640 15.03 -8.30 -21.82
C ASN A 640 14.11 -8.44 -23.03
N GLY A 641 12.97 -7.74 -23.00
CA GLY A 641 12.06 -7.67 -24.14
C GLY A 641 12.56 -6.73 -25.23
N ILE A 642 11.79 -6.63 -26.32
CA ILE A 642 12.10 -5.77 -27.46
C ILE A 642 12.37 -4.34 -26.99
N THR A 643 11.49 -3.80 -26.13
CA THR A 643 11.58 -2.41 -25.62
C THR A 643 12.89 -2.13 -24.88
N ASN A 644 13.43 -3.11 -24.14
CA ASN A 644 14.67 -2.96 -23.38
C ASN A 644 15.91 -3.18 -24.26
N MET A 645 15.74 -3.82 -25.42
CA MET A 645 16.79 -4.09 -26.38
C MET A 645 16.90 -3.03 -27.48
N ILE A 646 15.93 -2.14 -27.67
CA ILE A 646 16.02 -1.06 -28.69
C ILE A 646 17.29 -0.22 -28.47
N SER A 647 17.53 0.29 -27.25
CA SER A 647 18.72 1.09 -26.94
C SER A 647 20.04 0.30 -27.15
N PRO A 648 20.21 -0.92 -26.60
CA PRO A 648 21.36 -1.78 -26.91
C PRO A 648 21.58 -2.04 -28.40
N LEU A 649 20.51 -2.22 -29.19
CA LEU A 649 20.60 -2.42 -30.63
C LEU A 649 21.08 -1.14 -31.34
N ILE A 650 20.58 0.03 -30.96
CA ILE A 650 21.06 1.31 -31.49
C ILE A 650 22.56 1.48 -31.19
N LYS A 651 22.98 1.21 -29.96
CA LYS A 651 24.38 1.27 -29.55
C LYS A 651 25.25 0.29 -30.33
N LEU A 652 24.78 -0.93 -30.54
CA LEU A 652 25.47 -1.95 -31.32
C LEU A 652 25.73 -1.50 -32.77
N TYR A 653 24.74 -0.88 -33.44
CA TYR A 653 24.93 -0.31 -34.77
C TYR A 653 25.86 0.90 -34.78
N ARG A 654 25.84 1.72 -33.73
CA ARG A 654 26.71 2.89 -33.62
C ARG A 654 28.17 2.53 -33.33
N GLU A 655 28.42 1.50 -32.52
CA GLU A 655 29.76 0.93 -32.30
C GLU A 655 30.33 0.30 -33.59
N ASN A 656 29.46 -0.08 -34.53
CA ASN A 656 29.80 -0.74 -35.80
C ASN A 656 30.74 -1.95 -35.61
N ASP A 657 30.56 -2.69 -34.51
CA ASP A 657 31.35 -3.87 -34.20
C ASP A 657 30.83 -5.08 -34.99
N SER A 658 31.47 -5.36 -36.14
CA SER A 658 31.11 -6.47 -37.02
C SER A 658 31.12 -7.83 -36.32
N LYS A 659 31.95 -8.03 -35.28
CA LYS A 659 31.99 -9.28 -34.50
C LYS A 659 30.78 -9.46 -33.60
N LYS A 660 30.13 -8.40 -33.18
CA LYS A 660 28.88 -8.48 -32.41
C LYS A 660 27.66 -8.52 -33.34
N LEU A 661 27.69 -7.78 -34.44
CA LEU A 661 26.61 -7.74 -35.43
C LEU A 661 26.33 -9.11 -36.08
N GLN A 662 27.32 -10.01 -36.16
CA GLN A 662 27.10 -11.37 -36.64
C GLN A 662 26.10 -12.18 -35.79
N TYR A 663 25.89 -11.80 -34.52
CA TYR A 663 24.92 -12.46 -33.63
C TYR A 663 23.50 -11.94 -33.80
N MET A 664 23.26 -10.95 -34.66
CA MET A 664 21.95 -10.31 -34.84
C MET A 664 20.81 -11.31 -35.07
N PRO A 665 20.91 -12.32 -35.97
CA PRO A 665 19.82 -13.28 -36.15
C PRO A 665 19.48 -14.05 -34.87
N LYS A 666 20.49 -14.43 -34.07
CA LYS A 666 20.30 -15.12 -32.79
C LYS A 666 19.64 -14.21 -31.74
N ILE A 667 20.05 -12.94 -31.67
CA ILE A 667 19.44 -11.94 -30.78
C ILE A 667 17.97 -11.74 -31.15
N LEU A 668 17.65 -11.60 -32.44
CA LEU A 668 16.28 -11.44 -32.91
C LEU A 668 15.44 -12.68 -32.63
N ARG A 669 15.95 -13.90 -32.84
CA ARG A 669 15.25 -15.12 -32.46
C ARG A 669 14.97 -15.16 -30.96
N ALA A 670 15.93 -14.81 -30.11
CA ALA A 670 15.72 -14.76 -28.66
C ALA A 670 14.68 -13.71 -28.23
N LEU A 671 14.71 -12.51 -28.83
CA LEU A 671 13.69 -11.48 -28.64
C LEU A 671 12.30 -11.99 -29.06
N TYR A 672 12.22 -12.61 -30.23
CA TYR A 672 11.00 -13.20 -30.77
C TYR A 672 10.43 -14.27 -29.83
N THR A 673 11.28 -15.20 -29.39
CA THR A 673 10.94 -16.24 -28.42
C THR A 673 10.46 -15.67 -27.09
N TYR A 674 11.11 -14.61 -26.59
CA TYR A 674 10.77 -13.99 -25.32
C TYR A 674 9.43 -13.24 -25.35
N GLU A 675 9.15 -12.49 -26.42
CA GLU A 675 7.86 -11.79 -26.57
C GLU A 675 6.69 -12.77 -26.72
N ILE A 676 6.86 -13.85 -27.51
CA ILE A 676 5.85 -14.91 -27.58
C ILE A 676 5.61 -15.52 -26.20
N TRP A 677 6.67 -15.81 -25.44
CA TRP A 677 6.51 -16.33 -24.08
C TRP A 677 5.73 -15.38 -23.17
N GLN A 678 6.04 -14.08 -23.19
CA GLN A 678 5.31 -13.09 -22.41
C GLN A 678 3.83 -13.00 -22.82
N ALA A 679 3.55 -12.96 -24.12
CA ALA A 679 2.19 -12.88 -24.64
C ALA A 679 1.35 -14.12 -24.28
N VAL A 680 1.90 -15.32 -24.48
CA VAL A 680 1.23 -16.59 -24.13
C VAL A 680 1.03 -16.68 -22.61
N ARG A 681 2.05 -16.34 -21.81
CA ARG A 681 1.97 -16.39 -20.34
C ARG A 681 0.92 -15.44 -19.76
N ARG A 682 0.72 -14.26 -20.35
CA ARG A 682 -0.32 -13.30 -19.90
C ARG A 682 -1.73 -13.92 -19.90
N GLN A 683 -2.00 -14.94 -20.73
CA GLN A 683 -3.30 -15.59 -20.80
C GLN A 683 -3.66 -16.40 -19.54
N TYR A 684 -2.67 -16.82 -18.74
CA TYR A 684 -2.89 -17.68 -17.57
C TYR A 684 -2.15 -17.26 -16.28
N LYS A 685 -1.22 -16.27 -16.33
CA LYS A 685 -0.34 -15.89 -15.20
C LYS A 685 -1.06 -15.53 -13.89
N ASN A 686 -2.27 -14.96 -13.95
CA ASN A 686 -2.99 -14.45 -12.79
C ASN A 686 -4.02 -15.44 -12.24
N ARG A 687 -3.85 -16.75 -12.50
CA ARG A 687 -4.75 -17.81 -12.05
C ARG A 687 -3.99 -18.81 -11.19
N ASP A 688 -4.64 -19.30 -10.14
CA ASP A 688 -4.05 -20.25 -9.18
C ASP A 688 -3.67 -21.59 -9.82
N ASP A 689 -4.34 -21.96 -10.92
CA ASP A 689 -4.13 -23.17 -11.71
C ASP A 689 -3.31 -22.93 -13.00
N SER A 690 -2.47 -21.91 -13.01
CA SER A 690 -1.67 -21.49 -14.18
C SER A 690 -0.93 -22.63 -14.89
N ASP A 691 -0.24 -23.51 -14.16
CA ASP A 691 0.49 -24.64 -14.74
C ASP A 691 -0.45 -25.68 -15.38
N LEU A 692 -1.62 -25.93 -14.77
CA LEU A 692 -2.63 -26.85 -15.31
C LEU A 692 -3.26 -26.27 -16.59
N ILE A 693 -3.50 -24.97 -16.63
CA ILE A 693 -4.01 -24.29 -17.83
C ILE A 693 -2.98 -24.36 -18.96
N ALA A 694 -1.72 -24.01 -18.68
CA ALA A 694 -0.64 -24.07 -19.68
C ALA A 694 -0.49 -25.50 -20.23
N GLN A 695 -0.56 -26.50 -19.35
CA GLN A 695 -0.53 -27.92 -19.71
C GLN A 695 -1.71 -28.32 -20.61
N LYS A 696 -2.94 -27.90 -20.29
CA LYS A 696 -4.13 -28.15 -21.14
C LYS A 696 -4.05 -27.45 -22.50
N MET A 697 -3.56 -26.21 -22.52
CA MET A 697 -3.31 -25.47 -23.76
C MET A 697 -2.27 -26.19 -24.62
N LEU A 698 -1.20 -26.68 -24.00
CA LEU A 698 -0.14 -27.43 -24.68
C LEU A 698 -0.69 -28.71 -25.28
N ASP A 699 -1.41 -29.51 -24.49
CA ASP A 699 -1.98 -30.79 -24.94
C ASP A 699 -3.01 -30.60 -26.06
N ARG A 700 -3.83 -29.53 -26.00
CA ARG A 700 -4.71 -29.15 -27.11
C ARG A 700 -3.92 -28.77 -28.36
N LEU A 701 -2.90 -27.93 -28.22
CA LEU A 701 -2.09 -27.44 -29.34
C LEU A 701 -1.46 -28.58 -30.15
N ILE A 702 -0.99 -29.63 -29.49
CA ILE A 702 -0.38 -30.80 -30.15
C ILE A 702 -1.39 -31.91 -30.50
N GLY A 703 -2.67 -31.73 -30.18
CA GLY A 703 -3.72 -32.73 -30.37
C GLY A 703 -3.46 -34.03 -29.60
N LEU A 704 -3.01 -33.94 -28.35
CA LEU A 704 -2.69 -35.10 -27.52
C LEU A 704 -3.97 -35.89 -27.19
N ASP A 705 -4.13 -37.04 -27.83
CA ASP A 705 -5.21 -37.98 -27.55
C ASP A 705 -4.64 -39.28 -26.96
N LEU A 706 -4.60 -39.31 -25.62
CA LEU A 706 -4.10 -40.46 -24.87
C LEU A 706 -4.99 -41.69 -25.02
N ASN A 707 -6.26 -41.55 -25.40
CA ASN A 707 -7.14 -42.71 -25.54
C ASN A 707 -6.99 -43.37 -26.91
N LYS A 708 -6.85 -42.55 -27.97
CA LYS A 708 -6.75 -43.03 -29.35
C LYS A 708 -5.40 -43.64 -29.67
N TYR A 709 -4.31 -43.07 -29.15
CA TYR A 709 -2.94 -43.45 -29.53
C TYR A 709 -2.15 -44.13 -28.41
N LYS A 710 -2.76 -44.48 -27.27
CA LYS A 710 -2.04 -45.20 -26.22
C LYS A 710 -1.58 -46.56 -26.69
N THR A 711 -0.41 -46.95 -26.20
CA THR A 711 0.03 -48.34 -26.23
C THR A 711 -0.84 -49.15 -25.27
N PRO A 712 -1.60 -50.14 -25.74
CA PRO A 712 -2.40 -50.99 -24.86
C PRO A 712 -1.49 -51.84 -23.98
N THR A 713 -1.89 -52.05 -22.73
CA THR A 713 -1.31 -53.09 -21.88
C THR A 713 -1.77 -54.47 -22.36
N GLN A 714 -0.96 -55.50 -22.11
CA GLN A 714 -1.37 -56.87 -22.39
C GLN A 714 -2.53 -57.28 -21.48
N PRO A 715 -3.35 -58.27 -21.85
CA PRO A 715 -4.37 -58.85 -20.97
C PRO A 715 -3.83 -59.25 -19.58
N LEU A 716 -4.73 -59.38 -18.60
CA LEU A 716 -4.36 -59.79 -17.24
C LEU A 716 -3.54 -61.08 -17.27
N PHE A 717 -2.46 -61.08 -16.49
CA PHE A 717 -1.48 -62.14 -16.31
C PHE A 717 -0.64 -62.54 -17.53
N GLN A 718 -0.75 -61.82 -18.65
CA GLN A 718 0.22 -61.90 -19.72
C GLN A 718 1.40 -60.96 -19.43
N ASN A 719 2.62 -61.42 -19.72
CA ASN A 719 3.82 -60.61 -19.53
C ASN A 719 3.80 -59.39 -20.47
N GLU A 720 4.17 -58.23 -19.94
CA GLU A 720 4.42 -57.05 -20.76
C GLU A 720 5.74 -57.21 -21.55
N PRO A 721 5.84 -56.62 -22.76
CA PRO A 721 7.11 -56.49 -23.47
C PRO A 721 8.11 -55.63 -22.68
N LEU A 722 9.39 -55.73 -23.01
CA LEU A 722 10.42 -54.87 -22.41
C LEU A 722 10.23 -53.41 -22.86
N LEU A 723 10.60 -52.45 -22.02
CA LEU A 723 10.34 -51.03 -22.28
C LEU A 723 11.02 -50.53 -23.57
N ASP A 724 12.18 -51.08 -23.92
CA ASP A 724 12.93 -50.81 -25.14
C ASP A 724 12.32 -51.44 -26.40
N GLU A 725 11.44 -52.43 -26.25
CA GLU A 725 10.66 -53.04 -27.33
C GLU A 725 9.37 -52.24 -27.64
N ILE A 726 8.95 -51.35 -26.75
CA ILE A 726 7.72 -50.55 -26.91
C ILE A 726 8.01 -49.29 -27.72
N GLN A 727 7.37 -49.18 -28.89
CA GLN A 727 7.36 -47.94 -29.65
C GLN A 727 6.18 -47.05 -29.22
N PHE A 728 6.46 -46.07 -28.36
CA PHE A 728 5.47 -45.06 -27.98
C PHE A 728 5.17 -44.09 -29.12
N HIS A 729 3.93 -43.61 -29.17
CA HIS A 729 3.53 -42.55 -30.09
C HIS A 729 4.29 -41.24 -29.79
N ASP A 730 4.87 -40.62 -30.81
CA ASP A 730 5.70 -39.41 -30.68
C ASP A 730 5.34 -38.33 -31.72
N LYS A 731 4.30 -38.55 -32.53
CA LYS A 731 3.91 -37.62 -33.61
C LYS A 731 2.95 -36.56 -33.08
N ALA A 732 3.18 -35.30 -33.43
CA ALA A 732 2.25 -34.22 -33.12
C ALA A 732 1.10 -34.17 -34.15
N HIS A 733 -0.13 -34.02 -33.66
CA HIS A 733 -1.32 -33.74 -34.46
C HIS A 733 -1.78 -32.31 -34.17
N VAL A 734 -1.06 -31.33 -34.74
CA VAL A 734 -1.24 -29.92 -34.42
C VAL A 734 -2.69 -29.47 -34.70
N ASP A 735 -3.34 -28.88 -33.71
CA ASP A 735 -4.63 -28.21 -33.89
C ASP A 735 -4.40 -26.89 -34.64
N GLU A 736 -4.46 -26.93 -35.97
CA GLU A 736 -4.17 -25.79 -36.85
C GLU A 736 -5.03 -24.56 -36.52
N LYS A 737 -6.31 -24.77 -36.20
CA LYS A 737 -7.22 -23.68 -35.85
C LYS A 737 -6.78 -23.00 -34.56
N TYR A 738 -6.45 -23.79 -33.53
CA TYR A 738 -6.00 -23.26 -32.26
C TYR A 738 -4.60 -22.61 -32.35
N LEU A 739 -3.72 -23.16 -33.18
CA LEU A 739 -2.43 -22.53 -33.49
C LEU A 739 -2.63 -21.17 -34.15
N ASP A 740 -3.54 -21.04 -35.13
CA ASP A 740 -3.83 -19.77 -35.79
C ASP A 740 -4.42 -18.74 -34.82
N GLU A 741 -5.30 -19.18 -33.89
CA GLU A 741 -5.81 -18.33 -32.79
C GLU A 741 -4.67 -17.81 -31.91
N LEU A 742 -3.69 -18.65 -31.53
CA LEU A 742 -2.54 -18.23 -30.72
C LEU A 742 -1.59 -17.32 -31.50
N ILE A 743 -1.31 -17.61 -32.78
CA ILE A 743 -0.47 -16.79 -33.65
C ILE A 743 -1.06 -15.38 -33.80
N ALA A 744 -2.39 -15.26 -33.93
CA ALA A 744 -3.06 -13.97 -34.00
C ALA A 744 -2.83 -13.09 -32.76
N THR A 745 -2.52 -13.66 -31.60
CA THR A 745 -2.21 -12.88 -30.38
C THR A 745 -0.78 -12.32 -30.34
N VAL A 746 0.09 -12.79 -31.24
CA VAL A 746 1.53 -12.44 -31.29
C VAL A 746 1.96 -11.89 -32.64
N TYR A 747 1.01 -11.41 -33.47
CA TYR A 747 1.30 -10.90 -34.81
C TYR A 747 2.34 -9.76 -34.81
N TYR A 748 2.30 -8.90 -33.79
CA TYR A 748 3.20 -7.75 -33.66
C TYR A 748 4.68 -8.16 -33.52
N VAL A 749 4.97 -9.39 -33.10
CA VAL A 749 6.36 -9.85 -32.90
C VAL A 749 7.11 -9.93 -34.23
N ASP A 750 6.42 -10.11 -35.36
CA ASP A 750 7.05 -10.18 -36.69
C ASP A 750 7.81 -8.89 -37.07
N TYR A 751 7.35 -7.73 -36.59
CA TYR A 751 7.99 -6.44 -36.86
C TYR A 751 9.39 -6.29 -36.23
N VAL A 752 9.77 -7.17 -35.30
CA VAL A 752 11.13 -7.19 -34.73
C VAL A 752 12.19 -7.38 -35.81
N THR A 753 11.83 -8.00 -36.93
CA THR A 753 12.72 -8.23 -38.09
C THR A 753 13.03 -6.95 -38.89
N LEU A 754 12.21 -5.91 -38.77
CA LEU A 754 12.47 -4.62 -39.41
C LEU A 754 13.41 -3.74 -38.58
N LEU A 755 13.37 -3.90 -37.25
CA LEU A 755 14.04 -3.04 -36.29
C LEU A 755 15.54 -2.84 -36.59
N PRO A 756 16.36 -3.88 -36.89
CA PRO A 756 17.78 -3.69 -37.19
C PRO A 756 18.02 -2.86 -38.45
N LYS A 757 17.22 -3.07 -39.51
CA LYS A 757 17.36 -2.34 -40.78
C LYS A 757 16.99 -0.87 -40.60
N PHE A 758 15.91 -0.59 -39.86
CA PHE A 758 15.46 0.78 -39.60
C PHE A 758 16.43 1.53 -38.68
N ILE A 759 16.89 0.90 -37.59
CA ILE A 759 17.92 1.48 -36.70
C ILE A 759 19.21 1.76 -37.50
N SER A 760 19.67 0.80 -38.30
CA SER A 760 20.85 0.96 -39.16
C SER A 760 20.71 2.15 -40.12
N ALA A 761 19.53 2.34 -40.72
CA ALA A 761 19.27 3.47 -41.62
C ALA A 761 19.41 4.81 -40.89
N VAL A 762 18.85 4.94 -39.68
CA VAL A 762 18.94 6.17 -38.87
C VAL A 762 20.36 6.41 -38.36
N VAL A 763 21.03 5.39 -37.80
CA VAL A 763 22.39 5.51 -37.26
C VAL A 763 23.40 5.91 -38.35
N ASN A 764 23.23 5.41 -39.58
CA ASN A 764 24.07 5.76 -40.73
C ASN A 764 23.62 7.05 -41.44
N SER A 765 22.69 7.83 -40.88
CA SER A 765 22.14 9.06 -41.47
C SER A 765 21.60 8.87 -42.91
N ASN A 766 21.04 7.70 -43.18
CA ASN A 766 20.47 7.32 -44.48
C ASN A 766 19.02 6.84 -44.32
N THR A 767 18.20 7.61 -43.62
CA THR A 767 16.79 7.28 -43.32
C THR A 767 15.97 7.03 -44.59
N ASN A 768 16.32 7.66 -45.72
CA ASN A 768 15.67 7.42 -47.01
C ASN A 768 15.81 5.98 -47.51
N SER A 769 16.86 5.24 -47.13
CA SER A 769 17.01 3.82 -47.48
C SER A 769 15.90 2.92 -46.92
N ILE A 770 15.12 3.40 -45.94
CA ILE A 770 13.93 2.69 -45.45
C ILE A 770 12.89 2.51 -46.57
N LYS A 771 12.82 3.44 -47.52
CA LYS A 771 11.91 3.34 -48.69
C LYS A 771 12.14 2.05 -49.47
N ASP A 772 13.41 1.62 -49.57
CA ASP A 772 13.84 0.44 -50.33
C ASP A 772 13.59 -0.89 -49.60
N ILE A 773 13.29 -0.86 -48.29
CA ILE A 773 13.04 -2.08 -47.51
C ILE A 773 11.64 -2.60 -47.82
N SER A 774 11.50 -3.72 -48.51
CA SER A 774 10.18 -4.29 -48.82
C SER A 774 9.34 -4.58 -47.54
N PRO A 775 8.00 -4.48 -47.63
CA PRO A 775 7.12 -4.88 -46.53
C PRO A 775 7.38 -6.32 -46.07
N ILE A 776 7.16 -6.59 -44.78
CA ILE A 776 7.36 -7.93 -44.23
C ILE A 776 6.48 -8.95 -44.91
N ASN A 777 7.10 -10.06 -45.26
CA ASN A 777 6.46 -11.29 -45.69
C ASN A 777 7.18 -12.49 -45.05
N GLN A 778 6.61 -13.67 -45.19
CA GLN A 778 7.15 -14.89 -44.60
C GLN A 778 8.64 -15.11 -44.94
N ASP A 779 9.04 -14.91 -46.19
CA ASP A 779 10.41 -15.16 -46.66
C ASP A 779 11.40 -14.15 -46.06
N SER A 780 11.02 -12.87 -46.02
CA SER A 780 11.83 -11.80 -45.44
C SER A 780 12.06 -11.98 -43.92
N ILE A 781 11.05 -12.51 -43.22
CA ILE A 781 11.12 -12.84 -41.78
C ILE A 781 12.08 -14.01 -41.58
N CYS A 782 11.88 -15.11 -42.31
CA CYS A 782 12.76 -16.28 -42.24
C CYS A 782 14.21 -15.93 -42.57
N GLN A 783 14.44 -15.11 -43.61
CA GLN A 783 15.78 -14.65 -43.98
C GLN A 783 16.43 -13.82 -42.87
N THR A 784 15.69 -12.88 -42.27
CA THR A 784 16.23 -12.00 -41.23
C THR A 784 16.52 -12.75 -39.92
N LEU A 785 15.67 -13.74 -39.59
CA LEU A 785 15.84 -14.61 -38.44
C LEU A 785 16.80 -15.78 -38.69
N ASP A 786 17.34 -15.93 -39.91
CA ASP A 786 18.20 -17.05 -40.32
C ASP A 786 17.54 -18.41 -40.01
N ILE A 787 16.34 -18.60 -40.57
CA ILE A 787 15.51 -19.81 -40.43
C ILE A 787 15.34 -20.47 -41.80
N ASP A 788 15.69 -21.74 -41.90
CA ASP A 788 15.66 -22.53 -43.16
C ASP A 788 14.33 -23.28 -43.39
N TYR A 789 13.29 -22.96 -42.61
CA TYR A 789 11.99 -23.63 -42.66
C TYR A 789 10.81 -22.67 -42.47
N ASN A 790 9.60 -23.19 -42.70
CA ASN A 790 8.37 -22.39 -42.73
C ASN A 790 8.08 -21.67 -41.41
N LEU A 791 7.72 -20.39 -41.51
CA LEU A 791 7.47 -19.50 -40.37
C LEU A 791 6.36 -19.97 -39.44
N LYS A 792 5.30 -20.60 -39.96
CA LYS A 792 4.21 -21.15 -39.14
C LYS A 792 4.73 -22.23 -38.19
N PHE A 793 5.65 -23.09 -38.66
CA PHE A 793 6.30 -24.07 -37.80
C PHE A 793 7.24 -23.41 -36.77
N PHE A 794 7.96 -22.36 -37.14
CA PHE A 794 8.80 -21.63 -36.19
C PHE A 794 7.96 -21.01 -35.07
N LYS A 795 6.83 -20.37 -35.42
CA LYS A 795 5.86 -19.84 -34.46
C LYS A 795 5.28 -20.94 -33.58
N PHE A 796 4.89 -22.08 -34.16
CA PHE A 796 4.44 -23.25 -33.41
C PHE A 796 5.47 -23.71 -32.36
N PHE A 797 6.75 -23.84 -32.73
CA PHE A 797 7.78 -24.26 -31.79
C PHE A 797 8.02 -23.24 -30.67
N ASN A 798 7.94 -21.94 -30.96
CA ASN A 798 8.02 -20.89 -29.95
C ASN A 798 6.84 -20.95 -28.97
N ILE A 799 5.62 -21.12 -29.47
CA ILE A 799 4.40 -21.25 -28.64
C ILE A 799 4.47 -22.53 -27.80
N PHE A 800 4.87 -23.65 -28.39
CA PHE A 800 5.08 -24.91 -27.68
C PHE A 800 6.09 -24.73 -26.55
N GLN A 801 7.26 -24.14 -26.84
CA GLN A 801 8.29 -23.87 -25.84
C GLN A 801 7.79 -22.89 -24.76
N ALA A 802 6.94 -21.91 -25.09
CA ALA A 802 6.36 -20.99 -24.13
C ALA A 802 5.40 -21.67 -23.14
N LEU A 803 4.61 -22.64 -23.61
CA LEU A 803 3.69 -23.42 -22.78
C LEU A 803 4.40 -24.52 -21.97
N GLN A 804 5.48 -25.11 -22.51
CA GLN A 804 6.28 -26.11 -21.80
C GLN A 804 7.08 -25.50 -20.64
N TYR A 805 7.60 -24.29 -20.81
CA TYR A 805 8.44 -23.60 -19.81
C TYR A 805 7.73 -22.36 -19.26
N THR A 806 6.79 -22.57 -18.33
CA THR A 806 5.87 -21.54 -17.80
C THR A 806 6.54 -20.49 -16.89
N THR A 807 7.70 -20.81 -16.31
CA THR A 807 8.40 -19.95 -15.34
C THR A 807 9.73 -19.43 -15.88
N LYS A 808 10.21 -18.29 -15.35
CA LYS A 808 11.55 -17.76 -15.70
C LYS A 808 12.65 -18.76 -15.32
N ALA A 809 12.52 -19.42 -14.17
CA ALA A 809 13.49 -20.36 -13.63
C ALA A 809 13.63 -21.65 -14.47
N SER A 810 12.56 -22.09 -15.13
CA SER A 810 12.62 -23.24 -16.05
C SER A 810 13.26 -22.88 -17.39
N ARG A 811 13.30 -21.60 -17.77
CA ARG A 811 13.85 -21.11 -19.03
C ARG A 811 15.31 -20.70 -18.95
N VAL A 812 15.73 -20.15 -17.81
CA VAL A 812 17.00 -19.44 -17.66
C VAL A 812 17.76 -19.92 -16.44
N ASP A 813 19.07 -20.07 -16.61
CA ASP A 813 20.06 -20.19 -15.55
C ASP A 813 20.71 -18.82 -15.37
N SER A 814 20.18 -18.03 -14.43
CA SER A 814 20.63 -16.66 -14.19
C SER A 814 22.03 -16.60 -13.58
N ASP A 815 22.45 -17.62 -12.84
CA ASP A 815 23.75 -17.66 -12.17
C ASP A 815 24.88 -17.88 -13.19
N ASN A 816 24.60 -18.64 -14.25
CA ASN A 816 25.55 -18.94 -15.31
C ASN A 816 25.35 -18.13 -16.60
N GLU A 817 24.43 -17.14 -16.61
CA GLU A 817 24.07 -16.33 -17.79
C GLU A 817 23.71 -17.18 -19.03
N LYS A 818 22.93 -18.26 -18.85
CA LYS A 818 22.62 -19.22 -19.91
C LYS A 818 21.13 -19.52 -20.04
N MET A 819 20.69 -19.79 -21.26
CA MET A 819 19.35 -20.32 -21.51
C MET A 819 19.34 -21.84 -21.32
N LYS A 820 18.33 -22.35 -20.62
CA LYS A 820 18.06 -23.80 -20.45
C LYS A 820 17.26 -24.38 -21.63
N ILE A 821 16.71 -23.51 -22.46
CA ILE A 821 15.89 -23.86 -23.61
C ILE A 821 16.71 -23.81 -24.89
N ILE A 822 16.37 -24.69 -25.83
CA ILE A 822 17.00 -24.77 -27.14
C ILE A 822 16.69 -23.53 -28.01
N ASP A 823 17.58 -23.22 -28.95
CA ASP A 823 17.27 -22.30 -30.04
C ASP A 823 16.38 -23.02 -31.06
N VAL A 824 15.12 -22.59 -31.16
CA VAL A 824 14.16 -23.18 -32.11
C VAL A 824 14.45 -22.82 -33.56
N GLY A 825 15.44 -21.97 -33.85
CA GLY A 825 16.01 -21.82 -35.20
C GLY A 825 16.52 -23.15 -35.77
N ASN A 826 16.94 -24.10 -34.93
CA ASN A 826 17.28 -25.46 -35.35
C ASN A 826 16.03 -26.36 -35.43
N ARG A 827 15.49 -26.56 -36.64
CA ARG A 827 14.29 -27.37 -36.88
C ARG A 827 14.38 -28.79 -36.30
N ARG A 828 15.55 -29.44 -36.39
CA ARG A 828 15.72 -30.82 -35.92
C ARG A 828 15.62 -30.90 -34.41
N ALA A 829 16.28 -29.97 -33.71
CA ALA A 829 16.20 -29.88 -32.25
C ALA A 829 14.78 -29.53 -31.78
N ALA A 830 14.12 -28.56 -32.45
CA ALA A 830 12.76 -28.15 -32.12
C ALA A 830 11.74 -29.28 -32.33
N LYS A 831 11.84 -30.05 -33.42
CA LYS A 831 11.00 -31.22 -33.66
C LYS A 831 11.24 -32.30 -32.60
N LYS A 832 12.50 -32.58 -32.26
CA LYS A 832 12.85 -33.57 -31.23
C LYS A 832 12.27 -33.19 -29.86
N MET A 833 12.31 -31.91 -29.48
CA MET A 833 11.69 -31.40 -28.24
C MET A 833 10.19 -31.74 -28.16
N VAL A 834 9.44 -31.54 -29.25
CA VAL A 834 8.01 -31.87 -29.31
C VAL A 834 7.80 -33.39 -29.24
N GLN A 835 8.57 -34.16 -30.01
CA GLN A 835 8.46 -35.63 -30.04
C GLN A 835 8.75 -36.26 -28.67
N GLU A 836 9.79 -35.81 -27.98
CA GLU A 836 10.17 -36.30 -26.65
C GLU A 836 9.09 -36.00 -25.60
N TYR A 837 8.47 -34.82 -25.68
CA TYR A 837 7.37 -34.47 -24.80
C TYR A 837 6.15 -35.39 -25.02
N ILE A 838 5.76 -35.62 -26.27
CA ILE A 838 4.63 -36.49 -26.63
C ILE A 838 4.92 -37.93 -26.18
N ARG A 839 6.09 -38.45 -26.54
CA ARG A 839 6.55 -39.78 -26.13
C ARG A 839 6.46 -39.95 -24.62
N LYS A 840 6.96 -38.98 -23.84
CA LYS A 840 6.93 -39.03 -22.38
C LYS A 840 5.52 -39.05 -21.81
N LYS A 841 4.56 -38.36 -22.44
CA LYS A 841 3.14 -38.42 -22.03
C LYS A 841 2.55 -39.82 -22.23
N PHE A 842 2.83 -40.47 -23.36
CA PHE A 842 2.40 -41.85 -23.61
C PHE A 842 3.10 -42.87 -22.73
N GLU A 843 4.39 -42.69 -22.45
CA GLU A 843 5.15 -43.52 -21.50
C GLU A 843 4.55 -43.44 -20.09
N ASN A 844 4.25 -42.22 -19.61
CA ASN A 844 3.59 -42.02 -18.32
C ASN A 844 2.17 -42.63 -18.29
N GLN A 845 1.41 -42.51 -19.38
CA GLN A 845 0.08 -43.13 -19.47
C GLN A 845 0.17 -44.65 -19.41
N TYR A 846 1.12 -45.26 -20.15
CA TYR A 846 1.35 -46.70 -20.12
C TYR A 846 1.78 -47.18 -18.73
N ALA A 847 2.65 -46.44 -18.04
CA ALA A 847 3.03 -46.74 -16.65
C ALA A 847 1.83 -46.69 -15.69
N SER A 848 0.92 -45.73 -15.87
CA SER A 848 -0.34 -45.64 -15.12
C SER A 848 -1.25 -46.83 -15.41
N ASP A 849 -1.47 -47.15 -16.69
CA ASP A 849 -2.30 -48.30 -17.11
C ASP A 849 -1.72 -49.63 -16.59
N LEU A 850 -0.38 -49.76 -16.55
CA LEU A 850 0.30 -50.92 -15.99
C LEU A 850 0.13 -51.03 -14.45
N ALA A 851 0.14 -49.90 -13.74
CA ALA A 851 -0.15 -49.89 -12.31
C ALA A 851 -1.59 -50.33 -12.03
N VAL A 852 -2.55 -49.90 -12.86
CA VAL A 852 -3.94 -50.35 -12.80
C VAL A 852 -4.04 -51.85 -13.09
N LYS A 853 -3.40 -52.34 -14.16
CA LYS A 853 -3.32 -53.77 -14.49
C LYS A 853 -2.80 -54.61 -13.32
N ARG A 854 -1.64 -54.25 -12.75
CA ARG A 854 -1.05 -54.96 -11.59
C ARG A 854 -1.98 -55.00 -10.38
N ARG A 855 -2.73 -53.92 -10.15
CA ARG A 855 -3.73 -53.86 -9.07
C ARG A 855 -4.90 -54.82 -9.34
N LEU A 856 -5.38 -54.90 -10.58
CA LEU A 856 -6.44 -55.82 -10.99
C LEU A 856 -5.98 -57.29 -10.88
N GLU A 857 -4.81 -57.63 -11.42
CA GLU A 857 -4.21 -58.97 -11.32
C GLU A 857 -4.06 -59.42 -9.86
N ARG A 858 -3.62 -58.51 -8.99
CA ARG A 858 -3.51 -58.77 -7.54
C ARG A 858 -4.87 -59.01 -6.90
N THR A 859 -5.89 -58.25 -7.30
CA THR A 859 -7.26 -58.39 -6.76
C THR A 859 -7.88 -59.71 -7.19
N GLU A 860 -7.74 -60.08 -8.47
CA GLU A 860 -8.27 -61.34 -9.00
C GLU A 860 -7.55 -62.55 -8.40
N SER A 861 -6.23 -62.50 -8.27
CA SER A 861 -5.46 -63.56 -7.62
C SER A 861 -5.79 -63.71 -6.13
N VAL A 862 -6.06 -62.60 -5.43
CA VAL A 862 -6.56 -62.65 -4.04
C VAL A 862 -7.91 -63.36 -3.98
N SER A 863 -8.83 -63.04 -4.87
CA SER A 863 -10.15 -63.70 -4.93
C SER A 863 -10.02 -65.20 -5.23
N LEU A 864 -9.11 -65.58 -6.13
CA LEU A 864 -8.79 -66.99 -6.41
C LEU A 864 -8.20 -67.71 -5.20
N LEU A 865 -7.28 -67.08 -4.46
CA LEU A 865 -6.70 -67.66 -3.24
C LEU A 865 -7.77 -67.89 -2.18
N VAL A 866 -8.60 -66.87 -1.90
CA VAL A 866 -9.70 -66.96 -0.93
C VAL A 866 -10.68 -68.06 -1.33
N THR A 867 -11.08 -68.10 -2.60
CA THR A 867 -11.98 -69.15 -3.12
C THR A 867 -11.36 -70.54 -3.00
N SER A 868 -10.07 -70.69 -3.31
CA SER A 868 -9.35 -71.96 -3.19
C SER A 868 -9.28 -72.45 -1.75
N ILE A 869 -9.05 -71.55 -0.78
CA ILE A 869 -9.05 -71.87 0.65
C ILE A 869 -10.45 -72.34 1.08
N LEU A 870 -11.50 -71.62 0.69
CA LEU A 870 -12.89 -71.94 1.05
C LEU A 870 -13.38 -73.27 0.45
N GLN A 871 -12.88 -73.64 -0.73
CA GLN A 871 -13.24 -74.87 -1.45
C GLN A 871 -12.24 -76.03 -1.23
N ALA A 872 -11.33 -75.91 -0.25
CA ALA A 872 -10.35 -76.95 0.02
C ALA A 872 -11.03 -78.25 0.52
N ASN A 873 -10.71 -79.37 -0.13
CA ASN A 873 -11.32 -80.67 0.14
C ASN A 873 -10.63 -81.44 1.28
N SER A 874 -9.41 -81.05 1.66
CA SER A 874 -8.65 -81.69 2.73
C SER A 874 -8.02 -80.69 3.70
N HIS A 875 -7.78 -81.09 4.95
CA HIS A 875 -7.04 -80.29 5.94
C HIS A 875 -5.63 -79.95 5.44
N SER A 876 -4.96 -80.93 4.84
CA SER A 876 -3.66 -80.71 4.20
C SER A 876 -3.71 -79.64 3.10
N ASP A 877 -4.78 -79.55 2.31
CA ASP A 877 -4.94 -78.52 1.29
C ASP A 877 -5.17 -77.14 1.90
N ILE A 878 -5.95 -77.05 2.99
CA ILE A 878 -6.15 -75.81 3.76
C ILE A 878 -4.79 -75.31 4.27
N VAL A 879 -4.03 -76.17 4.95
CA VAL A 879 -2.71 -75.83 5.48
C VAL A 879 -1.76 -75.40 4.36
N LYS A 880 -1.73 -76.13 3.25
CA LYS A 880 -0.88 -75.81 2.09
C LYS A 880 -1.24 -74.46 1.48
N LEU A 881 -2.53 -74.17 1.27
CA LEU A 881 -2.99 -72.92 0.66
C LEU A 881 -2.81 -71.72 1.61
N MET A 882 -3.06 -71.89 2.90
CA MET A 882 -2.85 -70.83 3.90
C MET A 882 -1.35 -70.53 4.10
N ARG A 883 -0.49 -71.57 4.10
CA ARG A 883 0.96 -71.44 4.30
C ARG A 883 1.71 -70.96 3.07
N ASN A 884 1.46 -71.61 1.93
CA ASN A 884 2.23 -71.38 0.70
C ASN A 884 1.47 -70.52 -0.31
N GLY A 885 0.20 -70.20 -0.06
CA GLY A 885 -0.58 -69.36 -0.97
C GLY A 885 -0.81 -69.98 -2.34
N ILE A 886 -0.97 -69.11 -3.34
CA ILE A 886 -1.00 -69.49 -4.74
C ILE A 886 0.05 -68.70 -5.52
N THR A 887 0.54 -69.30 -6.60
CA THR A 887 1.43 -68.64 -7.55
C THR A 887 0.76 -68.62 -8.91
N TYR A 888 0.57 -67.43 -9.47
CA TYR A 888 0.04 -67.23 -10.81
C TYR A 888 1.05 -66.42 -11.64
N GLY A 889 1.74 -67.09 -12.57
CA GLY A 889 2.86 -66.50 -13.30
C GLY A 889 4.00 -66.07 -12.36
N LYS A 890 4.33 -64.77 -12.36
CA LYS A 890 5.34 -64.17 -11.45
C LYS A 890 4.76 -63.69 -10.12
N LEU A 891 3.44 -63.70 -9.96
CA LEU A 891 2.78 -63.19 -8.77
C LEU A 891 2.60 -64.33 -7.76
N HIS A 892 3.29 -64.22 -6.63
CA HIS A 892 3.09 -65.09 -5.48
C HIS A 892 2.25 -64.34 -4.44
N LEU A 893 1.13 -64.94 -4.02
CA LEU A 893 0.21 -64.34 -3.06
C LEU A 893 -0.10 -65.29 -1.92
N THR A 894 0.06 -64.79 -0.70
CA THR A 894 -0.15 -65.49 0.57
C THR A 894 -0.93 -64.58 1.53
N ILE A 895 -1.78 -65.18 2.38
CA ILE A 895 -2.40 -64.48 3.51
C ILE A 895 -1.51 -64.69 4.73
N GLU A 896 -0.42 -63.92 4.79
CA GLU A 896 0.58 -64.06 5.85
C GLU A 896 0.06 -63.67 7.24
N ASN A 897 -0.86 -62.71 7.33
CA ASN A 897 -1.42 -62.21 8.60
C ASN A 897 -2.73 -61.44 8.34
N SER A 898 -3.33 -60.90 9.41
CA SER A 898 -4.61 -60.17 9.34
C SER A 898 -4.58 -58.85 8.55
N SER A 899 -3.40 -58.35 8.18
CA SER A 899 -3.23 -57.19 7.29
C SER A 899 -3.01 -57.57 5.83
N SER A 900 -2.87 -58.86 5.52
CA SER A 900 -2.71 -59.33 4.14
C SER A 900 -3.99 -59.12 3.33
N LEU A 901 -3.83 -58.83 2.03
CA LEU A 901 -4.96 -58.76 1.11
C LEU A 901 -5.66 -60.12 1.05
N GLY A 902 -6.99 -60.11 1.08
CA GLY A 902 -7.82 -61.32 1.11
C GLY A 902 -8.23 -61.76 2.52
N PHE A 903 -7.55 -61.32 3.58
CA PHE A 903 -7.92 -61.68 4.96
C PHE A 903 -9.37 -61.30 5.31
N ILE A 904 -9.77 -60.06 5.01
CA ILE A 904 -11.12 -59.57 5.32
C ILE A 904 -12.17 -60.36 4.54
N GLU A 905 -11.93 -60.58 3.23
CA GLU A 905 -12.83 -61.36 2.37
C GLU A 905 -12.97 -62.80 2.88
N LEU A 906 -11.84 -63.45 3.24
CA LEU A 906 -11.83 -64.78 3.83
C LEU A 906 -12.58 -64.82 5.17
N LYS A 907 -12.34 -63.87 6.09
CA LYS A 907 -13.05 -63.76 7.37
C LYS A 907 -14.56 -63.66 7.13
N GLN A 908 -14.99 -62.75 6.26
CA GLN A 908 -16.41 -62.50 6.00
C GLN A 908 -17.10 -63.75 5.43
N LYS A 909 -16.50 -64.39 4.41
CA LYS A 909 -17.07 -65.62 3.82
C LYS A 909 -17.09 -66.81 4.80
N LEU A 910 -16.10 -66.92 5.69
CA LEU A 910 -16.08 -67.93 6.76
C LEU A 910 -17.13 -67.70 7.86
N LEU A 911 -17.58 -66.47 8.06
CA LEU A 911 -18.63 -66.12 9.03
C LEU A 911 -20.04 -66.07 8.42
N ASP A 912 -20.19 -66.00 7.10
CA ASP A 912 -21.50 -66.04 6.44
C ASP A 912 -21.97 -67.48 6.24
N LEU A 913 -23.01 -67.92 6.96
CA LEU A 913 -23.55 -69.28 6.87
C LEU A 913 -24.25 -69.59 5.54
N ASN A 914 -24.55 -68.58 4.72
CA ASN A 914 -25.13 -68.80 3.39
C ASN A 914 -24.07 -69.25 2.36
N GLU A 915 -22.78 -69.04 2.65
CA GLU A 915 -21.68 -69.49 1.80
C GLU A 915 -21.47 -71.01 1.89
N ASN A 916 -21.30 -71.68 0.76
CA ASN A 916 -21.01 -73.12 0.75
C ASN A 916 -19.51 -73.35 0.97
N VAL A 917 -19.13 -73.72 2.19
CA VAL A 917 -17.74 -73.94 2.61
C VAL A 917 -17.61 -75.36 3.17
N PRO A 918 -17.16 -76.35 2.37
CA PRO A 918 -17.20 -77.77 2.72
C PRO A 918 -16.54 -78.13 4.05
N ARG A 919 -15.39 -77.52 4.34
CA ARG A 919 -14.59 -77.76 5.56
C ARG A 919 -14.50 -76.51 6.45
N ARG A 920 -15.61 -75.77 6.58
CA ARG A 920 -15.67 -74.48 7.30
C ARG A 920 -15.01 -74.52 8.68
N LEU A 921 -15.32 -75.55 9.47
CA LEU A 921 -14.83 -75.66 10.84
C LEU A 921 -13.31 -75.89 10.88
N ASP A 922 -12.76 -76.68 9.97
CA ASP A 922 -11.32 -76.94 9.89
C ASP A 922 -10.57 -75.69 9.44
N ILE A 923 -11.11 -74.97 8.46
CA ILE A 923 -10.57 -73.68 8.05
C ILE A 923 -10.61 -72.70 9.23
N LEU A 924 -11.73 -72.63 9.98
CA LEU A 924 -11.84 -71.76 11.15
C LEU A 924 -10.87 -72.13 12.28
N LYS A 925 -10.57 -73.42 12.49
CA LYS A 925 -9.57 -73.88 13.47
C LYS A 925 -8.18 -73.37 13.10
N VAL A 926 -7.74 -73.64 11.87
CA VAL A 926 -6.44 -73.17 11.34
C VAL A 926 -6.38 -71.65 11.30
N PHE A 927 -7.48 -70.99 10.90
CA PHE A 927 -7.63 -69.54 10.88
C PHE A 927 -7.46 -68.95 12.29
N LEU A 928 -8.24 -69.40 13.28
CA LEU A 928 -8.17 -68.84 14.63
C LEU A 928 -6.86 -69.14 15.37
N LEU A 929 -6.27 -70.32 15.15
CA LEU A 929 -5.06 -70.74 15.88
C LEU A 929 -3.76 -70.29 15.21
N GLY A 930 -3.77 -70.02 13.91
CA GLY A 930 -2.55 -69.76 13.13
C GLY A 930 -1.70 -71.00 12.87
N ARG A 931 -2.11 -72.18 13.37
CA ARG A 931 -1.32 -73.42 13.45
C ARG A 931 -2.12 -74.62 12.99
N ASP A 932 -1.38 -75.68 12.67
CA ASP A 932 -1.92 -76.99 12.34
C ASP A 932 -2.14 -77.80 13.62
N ASP A 933 -3.41 -78.03 13.98
CA ASP A 933 -3.79 -78.79 15.17
C ASP A 933 -3.70 -80.32 14.98
N GLU A 934 -3.54 -80.81 13.74
CA GLU A 934 -3.38 -82.23 13.42
C GLU A 934 -1.90 -82.66 13.31
N LEU A 935 -1.00 -81.74 12.95
CA LEU A 935 0.38 -82.06 12.55
C LEU A 935 1.42 -81.24 13.34
N ASN A 936 1.83 -81.77 14.50
CA ASN A 936 2.94 -81.27 15.34
C ASN A 936 2.88 -79.78 15.78
N ASP A 937 1.70 -79.15 15.77
CA ASP A 937 1.53 -77.73 16.17
C ASP A 937 2.35 -76.74 15.33
N GLU A 938 2.58 -77.08 14.05
CA GLU A 938 3.40 -76.28 13.14
C GLU A 938 2.71 -74.95 12.74
N PRO A 939 3.45 -73.83 12.62
CA PRO A 939 2.92 -72.58 12.10
C PRO A 939 2.35 -72.72 10.67
N VAL A 940 1.13 -72.23 10.44
CA VAL A 940 0.46 -72.25 9.13
C VAL A 940 0.38 -70.85 8.54
N TRP A 941 -0.14 -69.89 9.32
CA TRP A 941 -0.22 -68.49 8.92
C TRP A 941 -0.09 -67.60 10.17
N ASN A 942 0.01 -66.29 10.01
CA ASN A 942 0.17 -65.33 11.11
C ASN A 942 1.37 -65.66 12.04
N ASN A 943 2.42 -66.27 11.50
CA ASN A 943 3.57 -66.81 12.26
C ASN A 943 3.20 -67.82 13.36
N GLY A 944 2.08 -68.53 13.21
CA GLY A 944 1.60 -69.44 14.25
C GLY A 944 0.96 -68.72 15.44
N ASN A 945 0.69 -67.42 15.33
CA ASN A 945 -0.05 -66.67 16.33
C ASN A 945 -1.54 -66.85 16.11
N VAL A 946 -2.28 -66.92 17.22
CA VAL A 946 -3.73 -66.86 17.18
C VAL A 946 -4.20 -65.55 16.53
N LEU A 947 -5.36 -65.61 15.88
CA LEU A 947 -5.99 -64.41 15.34
C LEU A 947 -6.56 -63.56 16.48
N PHE A 948 -5.87 -62.48 16.84
CA PHE A 948 -6.34 -61.54 17.85
C PHE A 948 -7.61 -60.83 17.37
N THR A 949 -8.76 -61.24 17.91
CA THR A 949 -10.06 -60.64 17.64
C THR A 949 -10.81 -60.39 18.95
N THR A 950 -11.50 -59.24 19.04
CA THR A 950 -12.42 -58.91 20.14
C THR A 950 -13.78 -59.61 19.99
N GLU A 951 -14.05 -60.16 18.80
CA GLU A 951 -15.33 -60.71 18.37
C GLU A 951 -15.31 -62.25 18.39
N LEU A 952 -14.75 -62.89 19.42
CA LEU A 952 -14.74 -64.36 19.50
C LEU A 952 -16.16 -64.96 19.50
N SER A 953 -17.15 -64.19 19.95
CA SER A 953 -18.58 -64.54 19.90
C SER A 953 -19.08 -64.83 18.48
N ASP A 954 -18.53 -64.15 17.46
CA ASP A 954 -18.97 -64.35 16.08
C ASP A 954 -18.58 -65.74 15.59
N TYR A 955 -17.42 -66.21 16.01
CA TYR A 955 -16.94 -67.55 15.72
C TYR A 955 -17.70 -68.60 16.55
N GLU A 956 -17.91 -68.35 17.85
CA GLU A 956 -18.74 -69.19 18.73
C GLU A 956 -20.13 -69.45 18.14
N ASN A 957 -20.76 -68.41 17.58
CA ASN A 957 -22.06 -68.49 16.94
C ASN A 957 -22.08 -69.46 15.76
N ILE A 958 -21.00 -69.55 14.98
CA ILE A 958 -20.89 -70.50 13.86
C ILE A 958 -20.86 -71.94 14.37
N PHE A 959 -20.00 -72.22 15.35
CA PHE A 959 -19.91 -73.56 15.94
C PHE A 959 -21.22 -73.97 16.63
N THR A 960 -21.88 -73.03 17.31
CA THR A 960 -23.18 -73.26 17.97
C THR A 960 -24.28 -73.59 16.96
N LYS A 961 -24.40 -72.80 15.88
CA LYS A 961 -25.40 -73.01 14.83
C LYS A 961 -25.17 -74.32 14.04
N LEU A 962 -23.92 -74.80 13.98
CA LEU A 962 -23.56 -76.07 13.37
C LEU A 962 -23.60 -77.26 14.34
N GLY A 963 -24.01 -77.04 15.61
CA GLY A 963 -24.15 -78.11 16.62
C GLY A 963 -22.83 -78.63 17.19
N GLN A 964 -21.74 -77.86 17.09
CA GLN A 964 -20.36 -78.27 17.42
C GLN A 964 -19.82 -77.51 18.66
N ASN A 965 -20.64 -77.40 19.70
CA ASN A 965 -20.29 -76.67 20.92
C ASN A 965 -19.07 -77.25 21.65
N ASP A 966 -18.96 -78.58 21.72
CA ASP A 966 -17.84 -79.25 22.40
C ASP A 966 -16.49 -78.98 21.70
N GLU A 967 -16.51 -78.91 20.37
CA GLU A 967 -15.34 -78.55 19.57
C GLU A 967 -14.96 -77.09 19.77
N TRP A 968 -15.93 -76.18 19.91
CA TRP A 968 -15.66 -74.79 20.26
C TRP A 968 -15.00 -74.65 21.64
N ILE A 969 -15.47 -75.38 22.66
CA ILE A 969 -14.87 -75.35 24.01
C ILE A 969 -13.39 -75.78 23.94
N LYS A 970 -13.08 -76.85 23.19
CA LYS A 970 -11.70 -77.31 22.97
C LYS A 970 -10.86 -76.26 22.23
N LEU A 971 -11.38 -75.71 21.15
CA LEU A 971 -10.71 -74.69 20.34
C LEU A 971 -10.44 -73.43 21.16
N ARG A 972 -11.41 -72.96 21.95
CA ARG A 972 -11.30 -71.80 22.82
C ARG A 972 -10.23 -72.02 23.90
N ALA A 973 -10.18 -73.20 24.50
CA ALA A 973 -9.13 -73.54 25.45
C ALA A 973 -7.74 -73.48 24.80
N GLN A 974 -7.58 -73.99 23.58
CA GLN A 974 -6.33 -73.89 22.82
C GLN A 974 -6.00 -72.43 22.44
N TYR A 975 -6.99 -71.67 22.00
CA TYR A 975 -6.85 -70.25 21.66
C TYR A 975 -6.36 -69.44 22.87
N ILE A 976 -6.98 -69.62 24.04
CA ILE A 976 -6.56 -68.94 25.28
C ILE A 976 -5.14 -69.34 25.67
N LYS A 977 -4.82 -70.66 25.61
CA LYS A 977 -3.48 -71.16 25.92
C LYS A 977 -2.40 -70.56 25.01
N ARG A 978 -2.74 -70.26 23.75
CA ARG A 978 -1.83 -69.75 22.72
C ARG A 978 -1.96 -68.24 22.48
N ARG A 979 -2.69 -67.51 23.32
CA ARG A 979 -2.94 -66.05 23.22
C ARG A 979 -1.73 -65.21 23.63
N LEU A 980 -0.55 -65.56 23.12
CA LEU A 980 0.67 -64.76 23.22
C LEU A 980 1.18 -64.51 21.81
N TYR A 981 1.24 -63.23 21.42
CA TYR A 981 1.80 -62.81 20.14
C TYR A 981 3.30 -63.07 20.14
N ILE A 982 3.73 -63.95 19.24
CA ILE A 982 5.12 -64.25 18.93
C ILE A 982 5.63 -63.20 17.94
N TYR A 983 6.63 -62.44 18.36
CA TYR A 983 7.36 -61.46 17.55
C TYR A 983 8.22 -62.16 16.48
N ARG A 984 8.43 -61.45 15.36
CA ARG A 984 9.34 -61.87 14.28
C ARG A 984 10.78 -61.71 14.76
N ASP A 985 11.52 -62.82 14.86
CA ASP A 985 12.94 -62.93 15.22
C ASP A 985 13.31 -62.64 16.70
N GLU A 986 14.55 -63.00 17.07
CA GLU A 986 15.15 -62.73 18.39
C GLU A 986 15.45 -61.23 18.65
N LEU A 987 15.24 -60.38 17.64
CA LEU A 987 15.51 -58.95 17.71
C LEU A 987 14.35 -58.18 18.34
N LEU A 988 14.68 -57.24 19.22
CA LEU A 988 13.70 -56.34 19.81
C LEU A 988 13.16 -55.37 18.74
N ASN A 989 11.86 -55.09 18.77
CA ASN A 989 11.25 -54.05 17.93
C ASN A 989 11.74 -52.64 18.34
N ARG A 990 11.35 -51.60 17.60
CA ARG A 990 11.73 -50.20 17.87
C ARG A 990 11.34 -49.67 19.26
N HIS A 991 10.48 -50.38 19.98
CA HIS A 991 10.06 -50.05 21.35
C HIS A 991 10.73 -50.95 22.41
N GLY A 992 11.70 -51.78 22.01
CA GLY A 992 12.45 -52.67 22.89
C GLY A 992 11.69 -53.94 23.30
N HIS A 993 10.67 -54.37 22.54
CA HIS A 993 9.89 -55.59 22.82
C HIS A 993 10.24 -56.73 21.88
N GLY A 994 10.25 -57.95 22.39
CA GLY A 994 10.46 -59.19 21.64
C GLY A 994 9.89 -60.38 22.42
N ASN A 995 10.17 -61.61 21.98
CA ASN A 995 9.62 -62.81 22.61
C ASN A 995 10.03 -62.98 24.09
N ILE A 996 11.20 -62.47 24.47
CA ILE A 996 11.68 -62.43 25.87
C ILE A 996 11.13 -61.25 26.70
N LYS A 997 10.54 -60.24 26.04
CA LYS A 997 9.99 -59.02 26.66
C LYS A 997 8.69 -58.59 25.96
N PRO A 998 7.63 -59.42 26.01
CA PRO A 998 6.38 -59.14 25.31
C PRO A 998 5.62 -57.98 25.94
N SER A 999 5.08 -57.07 25.14
CA SER A 999 4.23 -55.99 25.65
C SER A 999 2.84 -56.50 26.05
N TYR A 1000 2.07 -55.74 26.83
CA TYR A 1000 0.67 -56.04 27.17
C TYR A 1000 -0.20 -56.25 25.91
N TRP A 1001 0.17 -55.59 24.81
CA TRP A 1001 -0.46 -55.80 23.51
C TRP A 1001 -0.17 -57.19 22.94
N ALA A 1002 1.05 -57.71 23.12
CA ALA A 1002 1.38 -59.08 22.73
C ALA A 1002 0.61 -60.13 23.54
N TYR A 1003 0.21 -59.83 24.77
CA TYR A 1003 -0.74 -60.66 25.53
C TYR A 1003 -2.20 -60.53 25.05
N GLY A 1004 -2.44 -59.72 24.01
CA GLY A 1004 -3.77 -59.54 23.42
C GLY A 1004 -4.66 -58.52 24.13
N TYR A 1005 -4.07 -57.56 24.85
CA TYR A 1005 -4.81 -56.51 25.54
C TYR A 1005 -4.62 -55.16 24.83
N ALA A 1006 -5.73 -54.45 24.58
CA ALA A 1006 -5.69 -53.17 23.89
C ALA A 1006 -5.01 -52.07 24.73
N THR A 1007 -5.07 -52.17 26.05
CA THR A 1007 -4.49 -51.21 27.00
C THR A 1007 -3.77 -51.92 28.15
N LEU A 1008 -2.80 -51.24 28.75
CA LEU A 1008 -2.11 -51.73 29.96
C LEU A 1008 -3.09 -51.89 31.14
N GLN A 1009 -4.12 -51.03 31.21
CA GLN A 1009 -5.17 -51.12 32.22
C GLN A 1009 -5.98 -52.42 32.05
N LEU A 1010 -6.38 -52.76 30.83
CA LEU A 1010 -7.06 -54.03 30.57
C LEU A 1010 -6.19 -55.23 30.92
N TYR A 1011 -4.89 -55.17 30.67
CA TYR A 1011 -3.96 -56.23 31.11
C TYR A 1011 -3.96 -56.36 32.63
N LYS A 1012 -3.78 -55.24 33.35
CA LYS A 1012 -3.80 -55.18 34.83
C LYS A 1012 -5.06 -55.79 35.43
N ASP A 1013 -6.22 -55.44 34.89
CA ASP A 1013 -7.52 -55.85 35.43
C ASP A 1013 -7.83 -57.34 35.18
N ASN A 1014 -7.08 -58.00 34.30
CA ASN A 1014 -7.36 -59.37 33.84
C ASN A 1014 -6.24 -60.38 34.16
N VAL A 1015 -5.13 -59.94 34.75
CA VAL A 1015 -4.06 -60.85 35.23
C VAL A 1015 -3.96 -60.80 36.74
N SER A 1016 -3.31 -61.80 37.33
CA SER A 1016 -3.10 -61.81 38.78
C SER A 1016 -2.20 -60.65 39.22
N LEU A 1017 -2.35 -60.20 40.47
CA LEU A 1017 -1.53 -59.11 41.02
C LEU A 1017 -0.02 -59.42 40.93
N ASP A 1018 0.36 -60.68 41.19
CA ASP A 1018 1.76 -61.13 41.10
C ASP A 1018 2.31 -61.09 39.67
N GLU A 1019 1.48 -61.46 38.68
CA GLU A 1019 1.84 -61.41 37.27
C GLU A 1019 1.97 -59.96 36.78
N PHE A 1020 1.06 -59.08 37.19
CA PHE A 1020 1.16 -57.66 36.88
C PHE A 1020 2.38 -57.02 37.53
N ASN A 1021 2.71 -57.36 38.78
CA ASN A 1021 3.90 -56.87 39.46
C ASN A 1021 5.19 -57.31 38.74
N LYS A 1022 5.27 -58.57 38.30
CA LYS A 1022 6.40 -59.05 37.47
C LYS A 1022 6.47 -58.30 36.14
N TYR A 1023 5.33 -58.07 35.49
CA TYR A 1023 5.26 -57.29 34.26
C TYR A 1023 5.78 -55.86 34.48
N CYS A 1024 5.39 -55.20 35.58
CA CYS A 1024 5.85 -53.86 35.94
C CYS A 1024 7.37 -53.79 36.19
N GLN A 1025 7.96 -54.84 36.78
CA GLN A 1025 9.42 -54.92 36.98
C GLN A 1025 10.17 -54.95 35.63
N ILE A 1026 9.69 -55.78 34.69
CA ILE A 1026 10.31 -55.96 33.37
C ILE A 1026 10.10 -54.73 32.46
N HIS A 1027 8.94 -54.07 32.56
CA HIS A 1027 8.52 -52.96 31.71
C HIS A 1027 8.58 -51.59 32.41
N SER A 1028 9.35 -51.45 33.49
CA SER A 1028 9.48 -50.22 34.29
C SER A 1028 9.72 -48.94 33.49
N ASN A 1029 10.44 -49.03 32.37
CA ASN A 1029 10.79 -47.90 31.51
C ASN A 1029 10.05 -47.88 30.15
N CYS A 1030 9.00 -48.69 29.96
CA CYS A 1030 8.23 -48.72 28.71
C CYS A 1030 6.74 -49.07 28.94
N CYS A 1031 5.97 -49.24 27.86
CA CYS A 1031 4.54 -49.60 27.91
C CYS A 1031 3.62 -48.68 28.75
N GLY A 1032 4.06 -47.48 29.15
CA GLY A 1032 3.30 -46.59 30.03
C GLY A 1032 3.21 -47.08 31.48
N VAL A 1033 3.99 -48.09 31.88
CA VAL A 1033 3.97 -48.63 33.26
C VAL A 1033 4.28 -47.55 34.29
N SER A 1034 5.28 -46.71 34.02
CA SER A 1034 5.68 -45.61 34.91
C SER A 1034 4.56 -44.62 35.21
N GLN A 1035 3.63 -44.42 34.27
CA GLN A 1035 2.47 -43.54 34.44
C GLN A 1035 1.42 -44.17 35.36
N ILE A 1036 1.25 -45.50 35.32
CA ILE A 1036 0.31 -46.24 36.18
C ILE A 1036 0.89 -46.48 37.57
N THR A 1037 2.19 -46.77 37.69
CA THR A 1037 2.85 -46.96 38.99
C THR A 1037 3.17 -45.63 39.68
N GLY A 1038 3.33 -44.54 38.93
CA GLY A 1038 3.52 -43.18 39.47
C GLY A 1038 2.27 -42.58 40.11
N LEU A 1039 1.08 -43.12 39.81
CA LEU A 1039 -0.19 -42.80 40.50
C LEU A 1039 -0.38 -43.61 41.81
N LEU A 1040 0.52 -44.56 42.11
CA LEU A 1040 0.52 -45.38 43.34
C LEU A 1040 1.65 -44.97 44.31
N ARG A 1041 2.45 -43.96 43.98
CA ARG A 1041 3.29 -43.19 44.90
C ARG A 1041 2.63 -41.85 45.14
#